data_AF-A0A9D1ZWP6-F1
#
_entry.id   AF-A0A9D1ZWP6-F1
#
_cell.length_a   1.000
_cell.length_b   1.000
_cell.length_c   1.000
_cell.angle_alpha   90.00
_cell.angle_beta   90.00
_cell.angle_gamma   90.00
#
_symmetry.space_group_name_H-M   'P 1'
#
loop_
_entity.id
_entity.type
_entity.pdbx_description
1 polymer ?
#
loop_
_entity_poly.entity_id
_entity_poly.type
_entity_poly.pdbx_seq_one_letter_code
_entity_poly.pdbx_strand_id
1 'polypeptide(L)'
;MKKLFKWVALCLALMLAFGIAACSKEGEVAQSESAAFIAAVEEIGEVSLESRVKIDDAYAIYDELTQTEKQEEGVTEAKATLDDKKAQYDALVAADAASGFLAACEKVPAAENVTKDDQAVIEMAENLYNALSEAAKQADGVAEAYAKLTAARGALDDMLSNVIKISSASEFAAIGNDLTANYELTSDIDMSSVEWTVLGAFSGTLNGNGYTLKNFQYTPQASGFAIFTSIAQGGVVENLGVTGYVADAGAWAGVICVDNYGTIRNCWTNVVLKTTQTAGYAGMIALNNKGKGAIENCYTVGANLAYGTEFSLDRGAMLLESEASASVSGCFVLSDNNEMPYAIGKSKDASLYRTEEEMKKASLYAAWDTDVWNIADGSFPTLKRETEGAKTPEIYIVNAQTELKSSSLEEGRFEVKVAVIDADFADVRYSLKAPVTGVEVAPDGTVTVTAQQDVTFTVVASVSSAAAEADFTVSFPKEVISISTPQQLLDIADDLSGSYELTADIDLTGIDWKVPAGNFTGTFNGNGYTITFDTFTFEAQYIGFSLFQKVAAGAVVENVCLKGTVANAGSWFGTICVDNYGTIRNCLTDVDVGGTNVDSYGGGICCNNQSGGVIENCVVLGTNSATPSTLGNTVNGAFCQGNSGTIRNCLADKEAVGTDLAVGGDASALTDMLKTTEEMKSAETYSAFDTKIWNIENGQYPALHKPA
;
A
#
# COMPACT_ATOMS: atom_id res chain seq x y z
N MET A 1 63.32 11.34 -4.50
CA MET A 1 63.88 12.17 -5.60
C MET A 1 63.16 13.52 -5.81
N LYS A 2 62.57 14.14 -4.78
CA LYS A 2 62.04 15.52 -4.79
C LYS A 2 62.44 16.30 -3.52
N LYS A 3 63.65 16.07 -3.00
CA LYS A 3 64.23 16.78 -1.84
C LYS A 3 65.60 17.42 -2.14
N LEU A 4 65.95 17.57 -3.43
CA LEU A 4 67.23 18.16 -3.86
C LEU A 4 67.10 19.50 -4.59
N PHE A 5 65.88 20.07 -4.70
CA PHE A 5 65.62 21.25 -5.54
C PHE A 5 65.27 22.54 -4.76
N LYS A 6 65.14 22.49 -3.43
CA LYS A 6 64.91 23.70 -2.61
C LYS A 6 66.20 24.33 -2.07
N TRP A 7 67.32 23.60 -2.06
CA TRP A 7 68.63 24.11 -1.66
C TRP A 7 69.40 24.85 -2.77
N VAL A 8 68.99 24.68 -4.04
CA VAL A 8 69.65 25.37 -5.17
C VAL A 8 69.02 26.73 -5.47
N ALA A 9 67.74 26.95 -5.11
CA ALA A 9 67.06 28.23 -5.37
C ALA A 9 67.41 29.32 -4.36
N LEU A 10 67.77 28.97 -3.11
CA LEU A 10 68.19 29.95 -2.11
C LEU A 10 69.67 30.36 -2.29
N CYS A 11 70.52 29.45 -2.78
CA CYS A 11 71.90 29.79 -3.16
C CYS A 11 72.01 30.54 -4.51
N LEU A 12 70.97 30.53 -5.36
CA LEU A 12 70.98 31.28 -6.63
C LEU A 12 70.43 32.71 -6.50
N ALA A 13 69.71 33.03 -5.42
CA ALA A 13 69.28 34.40 -5.12
C ALA A 13 70.38 35.22 -4.41
N LEU A 14 71.34 34.55 -3.77
CA LEU A 14 72.51 35.21 -3.13
C LEU A 14 73.79 35.22 -3.99
N MET A 15 73.86 34.49 -5.10
CA MET A 15 75.04 34.46 -5.99
C MET A 15 74.92 35.28 -7.28
N LEU A 16 73.94 36.19 -7.39
CA LEU A 16 73.81 37.10 -8.55
C LEU A 16 74.04 38.58 -8.23
N ALA A 17 74.56 38.90 -7.03
CA ALA A 17 74.87 40.27 -6.64
C ALA A 17 76.36 40.59 -6.43
N PHE A 18 77.30 39.64 -6.61
CA PHE A 18 78.73 39.96 -6.49
C PHE A 18 79.63 39.27 -7.52
N GLY A 19 80.08 40.08 -8.48
CA GLY A 19 81.26 39.86 -9.31
C GLY A 19 81.00 40.29 -10.76
N ILE A 20 81.60 41.31 -11.37
CA ILE A 20 82.80 42.13 -11.09
C ILE A 20 82.60 43.43 -11.89
N ALA A 21 82.72 44.60 -11.27
CA ALA A 21 83.30 45.79 -11.90
C ALA A 21 83.57 46.87 -10.86
N ALA A 22 84.79 47.39 -10.89
CA ALA A 22 85.34 48.34 -9.96
C ALA A 22 84.59 49.69 -9.91
N CYS A 23 84.81 50.38 -8.78
CA CYS A 23 84.77 51.83 -8.58
C CYS A 23 83.53 52.40 -7.87
N SER A 24 83.79 52.77 -6.61
CA SER A 24 83.22 53.89 -5.83
C SER A 24 81.70 53.98 -5.63
N LYS A 25 81.23 53.73 -4.40
CA LYS A 25 80.68 54.77 -3.51
C LYS A 25 80.22 54.22 -2.15
N GLU A 26 80.57 55.02 -1.14
CA GLU A 26 80.09 55.14 0.24
C GLU A 26 78.79 54.41 0.67
N GLY A 27 78.88 53.67 1.78
CA GLY A 27 77.86 53.69 2.84
C GLY A 27 76.83 52.55 2.91
N GLU A 28 77.25 51.31 3.18
CA GLU A 28 76.37 50.29 3.77
C GLU A 28 77.15 49.51 4.84
N VAL A 29 76.69 49.60 6.09
CA VAL A 29 77.27 48.88 7.23
C VAL A 29 76.79 47.44 7.15
N ALA A 30 77.70 46.47 7.02
CA ALA A 30 77.35 45.05 7.18
C ALA A 30 76.74 44.86 8.59
N GLN A 31 75.47 44.52 8.68
CA GLN A 31 74.83 44.16 9.95
C GLN A 31 75.55 42.94 10.54
N SER A 32 75.87 42.98 11.83
CA SER A 32 76.37 41.79 12.52
C SER A 32 75.29 40.69 12.53
N GLU A 33 75.68 39.42 12.58
CA GLU A 33 74.71 38.31 12.64
C GLU A 33 73.79 38.41 13.87
N SER A 34 74.29 38.96 14.98
CA SER A 34 73.47 39.36 16.14
C SER A 34 72.35 40.34 15.79
N ALA A 35 72.61 41.34 14.94
CA ALA A 35 71.61 42.33 14.54
C ALA A 35 70.56 41.74 13.56
N ALA A 36 70.97 40.78 12.72
CA ALA A 36 70.06 40.04 11.85
C ALA A 36 69.09 39.15 12.65
N PHE A 37 69.59 38.49 13.72
CA PHE A 37 68.74 37.71 14.63
C PHE A 37 67.69 38.58 15.33
N ILE A 38 68.09 39.70 15.92
CA ILE A 38 67.18 40.62 16.62
C ILE A 38 66.08 41.12 15.66
N ALA A 39 66.46 41.53 14.45
CA ALA A 39 65.50 41.97 13.43
C ALA A 39 64.52 40.87 13.01
N ALA A 40 64.98 39.62 12.89
CA ALA A 40 64.12 38.49 12.56
C ALA A 40 63.08 38.21 13.66
N VAL A 41 63.46 38.37 14.94
CA VAL A 41 62.52 38.23 16.07
C VAL A 41 61.48 39.35 16.09
N GLU A 42 61.86 40.59 15.74
CA GLU A 42 60.94 41.73 15.61
C GLU A 42 59.95 41.53 14.46
N GLU A 43 60.39 40.97 13.33
CA GLU A 43 59.57 40.75 12.13
C GLU A 43 58.44 39.70 12.33
N ILE A 44 58.54 38.85 13.35
CA ILE A 44 57.46 37.91 13.72
C ILE A 44 56.18 38.68 14.06
N GLY A 45 56.29 39.87 14.66
CA GLY A 45 55.13 40.71 15.01
C GLY A 45 54.18 40.05 16.02
N GLU A 46 52.89 40.30 15.89
CA GLU A 46 51.85 39.61 16.65
C GLU A 46 51.77 38.13 16.25
N VAL A 47 51.70 37.23 17.24
CA VAL A 47 51.74 35.79 16.98
C VAL A 47 50.37 35.31 16.50
N SER A 48 50.36 34.61 15.37
CA SER A 48 49.18 34.00 14.75
C SER A 48 49.51 32.61 14.18
N LEU A 49 48.52 31.89 13.67
CA LEU A 49 48.74 30.59 13.02
C LEU A 49 49.64 30.67 11.76
N GLU A 50 49.80 31.86 11.17
CA GLU A 50 50.70 32.10 10.03
C GLU A 50 52.16 32.36 10.45
N SER A 51 52.43 32.60 11.73
CA SER A 51 53.76 33.00 12.23
C SER A 51 54.81 31.88 12.18
N ARG A 52 54.44 30.64 11.85
CA ARG A 52 55.31 29.46 11.90
C ARG A 52 56.65 29.64 11.18
N VAL A 53 56.59 30.08 9.92
CA VAL A 53 57.79 30.20 9.07
C VAL A 53 58.74 31.23 9.65
N LYS A 54 58.23 32.38 10.08
CA LYS A 54 59.05 33.44 10.69
C LYS A 54 59.71 33.00 12.00
N ILE A 55 58.98 32.22 12.81
CA ILE A 55 59.52 31.68 14.06
C ILE A 55 60.62 30.66 13.76
N ASP A 56 60.38 29.72 12.83
CA ASP A 56 61.37 28.71 12.42
C ASP A 56 62.64 29.36 11.82
N ASP A 57 62.46 30.39 10.98
CA ASP A 57 63.57 31.15 10.38
C ASP A 57 64.39 31.90 11.45
N ALA A 58 63.74 32.51 12.45
CA ALA A 58 64.43 33.19 13.55
C ALA A 58 65.23 32.20 14.43
N TYR A 59 64.74 30.98 14.65
CA TYR A 59 65.52 29.93 15.32
C TYR A 59 66.72 29.48 14.49
N ALA A 60 66.55 29.34 13.17
CA ALA A 60 67.65 28.98 12.29
C ALA A 60 68.79 30.02 12.31
N ILE A 61 68.44 31.31 12.26
CA ILE A 61 69.42 32.40 12.39
C ILE A 61 70.12 32.36 13.76
N TYR A 62 69.37 32.11 14.84
CA TYR A 62 69.97 31.97 16.19
C TYR A 62 70.96 30.81 16.27
N ASP A 63 70.66 29.68 15.64
CA ASP A 63 71.49 28.48 15.69
C ASP A 63 72.86 28.68 15.03
N GLU A 64 72.94 29.57 14.03
CA GLU A 64 74.17 29.93 13.32
C GLU A 64 75.11 30.86 14.14
N LEU A 65 74.59 31.59 15.13
CA LEU A 65 75.38 32.49 15.97
C LEU A 65 76.47 31.76 16.77
N THR A 66 77.63 32.41 16.92
CA THR A 66 78.72 31.92 17.76
C THR A 66 78.38 31.98 19.26
N GLN A 67 79.14 31.25 20.09
CA GLN A 67 78.92 31.25 21.55
C GLN A 67 79.14 32.62 22.21
N THR A 68 79.96 33.49 21.60
CA THR A 68 80.17 34.85 22.10
C THR A 68 78.99 35.75 21.73
N GLU A 69 78.48 35.66 20.51
CA GLU A 69 77.30 36.42 20.04
C GLU A 69 76.03 36.02 20.80
N LYS A 70 75.87 34.73 21.13
CA LYS A 70 74.76 34.23 21.97
C LYS A 70 74.74 34.81 23.39
N GLN A 71 75.87 35.36 23.87
CA GLN A 71 75.98 35.98 25.20
C GLN A 71 75.81 37.51 25.16
N GLU A 72 75.62 38.11 23.97
CA GLU A 72 75.31 39.54 23.88
C GLU A 72 73.94 39.82 24.51
N GLU A 73 73.84 40.92 25.26
CA GLU A 73 72.65 41.28 26.04
C GLU A 73 71.39 41.34 25.15
N GLY A 74 71.47 42.01 24.00
CA GLY A 74 70.35 42.11 23.04
C GLY A 74 69.97 40.77 22.38
N VAL A 75 70.93 39.86 22.17
CA VAL A 75 70.65 38.51 21.63
C VAL A 75 69.96 37.64 22.68
N THR A 76 70.35 37.78 23.95
CA THR A 76 69.73 37.04 25.06
C THR A 76 68.26 37.46 25.25
N GLU A 77 67.97 38.77 25.19
CA GLU A 77 66.61 39.31 25.25
C GLU A 77 65.75 38.91 24.04
N ALA A 78 66.31 39.00 22.82
CA ALA A 78 65.62 38.57 21.61
C ALA A 78 65.34 37.05 21.61
N LYS A 79 66.25 36.23 22.13
CA LYS A 79 66.02 34.79 22.27
C LYS A 79 64.91 34.46 23.26
N ALA A 80 64.87 35.14 24.41
CA ALA A 80 63.77 34.99 25.36
C ALA A 80 62.43 35.39 24.73
N THR A 81 62.43 36.45 23.92
CA THR A 81 61.24 36.90 23.18
C THR A 81 60.80 35.89 22.11
N LEU A 82 61.75 35.30 21.37
CA LEU A 82 61.47 34.24 20.40
C LEU A 82 60.88 32.99 21.07
N ASP A 83 61.40 32.61 22.23
CA ASP A 83 60.88 31.49 23.03
C ASP A 83 59.45 31.75 23.50
N ASP A 84 59.17 32.96 24.00
CA ASP A 84 57.81 33.38 24.37
C ASP A 84 56.85 33.37 23.17
N LYS A 85 57.30 33.90 22.01
CA LYS A 85 56.51 33.88 20.77
C LYS A 85 56.25 32.46 20.27
N LYS A 86 57.22 31.55 20.39
CA LYS A 86 57.05 30.13 20.08
C LYS A 86 56.04 29.48 21.02
N ALA A 87 56.10 29.78 22.32
CA ALA A 87 55.13 29.29 23.29
C ALA A 87 53.71 29.80 23.01
N GLN A 88 53.56 31.08 22.65
CA GLN A 88 52.28 31.65 22.21
C GLN A 88 51.77 30.96 20.94
N TYR A 89 52.64 30.72 19.95
CA TYR A 89 52.28 30.03 18.71
C TYR A 89 51.83 28.60 18.98
N ASP A 90 52.55 27.86 19.82
CA ASP A 90 52.20 26.49 20.18
C ASP A 90 50.87 26.43 20.95
N ALA A 91 50.60 27.42 21.80
CA ALA A 91 49.30 27.56 22.47
C ALA A 91 48.16 27.82 21.47
N LEU A 92 48.38 28.66 20.46
CA LEU A 92 47.39 28.90 19.39
C LEU A 92 47.14 27.65 18.56
N VAL A 93 48.19 26.92 18.18
CA VAL A 93 48.06 25.64 17.44
C VAL A 93 47.32 24.61 18.29
N ALA A 94 47.62 24.53 19.59
CA ALA A 94 46.92 23.64 20.51
C ALA A 94 45.43 24.01 20.65
N ALA A 95 45.12 25.30 20.73
CA ALA A 95 43.74 25.79 20.82
C ALA A 95 42.94 25.54 19.52
N ASP A 96 43.55 25.74 18.35
CA ASP A 96 42.94 25.46 17.04
C ASP A 96 42.66 23.96 16.88
N ALA A 97 43.64 23.10 17.20
CA ALA A 97 43.47 21.65 17.16
C ALA A 97 42.37 21.17 18.12
N ALA A 98 42.34 21.69 19.35
CA ALA A 98 41.29 21.40 20.32
C ALA A 98 39.91 21.82 19.79
N SER A 99 39.81 23.00 19.18
CA SER A 99 38.55 23.49 18.57
C SER A 99 38.08 22.58 17.43
N GLY A 100 38.99 22.11 16.59
CA GLY A 100 38.69 21.15 15.52
C GLY A 100 38.16 19.81 16.05
N PHE A 101 38.73 19.30 17.14
CA PHE A 101 38.24 18.10 17.82
C PHE A 101 36.85 18.31 18.44
N LEU A 102 36.64 19.42 19.16
CA LEU A 102 35.34 19.75 19.76
C LEU A 102 34.24 19.82 18.70
N ALA A 103 34.51 20.48 17.57
CA ALA A 103 33.57 20.56 16.44
C ALA A 103 33.26 19.19 15.81
N ALA A 104 34.21 18.25 15.80
CA ALA A 104 33.94 16.88 15.36
C ALA A 104 33.05 16.13 16.37
N CYS A 105 33.31 16.28 17.68
CA CYS A 105 32.52 15.67 18.75
C CYS A 105 31.09 16.20 18.87
N GLU A 106 30.81 17.41 18.37
CA GLU A 106 29.42 17.89 18.23
C GLU A 106 28.58 17.00 17.30
N LYS A 107 29.21 16.40 16.28
CA LYS A 107 28.55 15.50 15.32
C LYS A 107 28.43 14.06 15.80
N VAL A 108 29.22 13.66 16.80
CA VAL A 108 29.13 12.33 17.40
C VAL A 108 27.80 12.23 18.17
N PRO A 109 26.98 11.18 17.97
CA PRO A 109 25.72 11.04 18.71
C PRO A 109 25.97 10.70 20.19
N ALA A 110 24.93 10.84 21.01
CA ALA A 110 24.94 10.26 22.35
C ALA A 110 24.95 8.72 22.26
N ALA A 111 25.54 8.04 23.24
CA ALA A 111 25.78 6.60 23.20
C ALA A 111 24.50 5.77 22.95
N GLU A 112 23.38 6.20 23.53
CA GLU A 112 22.05 5.58 23.37
C GLU A 112 21.43 5.78 21.97
N ASN A 113 21.98 6.67 21.16
CA ASN A 113 21.53 6.98 19.81
C ASN A 113 22.55 6.58 18.73
N VAL A 114 23.63 5.87 19.11
CA VAL A 114 24.63 5.39 18.15
C VAL A 114 24.00 4.38 17.21
N THR A 115 24.26 4.57 15.94
CA THR A 115 23.89 3.68 14.84
C THR A 115 25.15 3.22 14.09
N LYS A 116 25.00 2.27 13.16
CA LYS A 116 26.12 1.78 12.34
C LYS A 116 26.72 2.88 11.46
N ASP A 117 25.89 3.81 11.00
CA ASP A 117 26.30 4.89 10.09
C ASP A 117 27.24 5.89 10.78
N ASP A 118 27.23 5.95 12.12
CA ASP A 118 28.07 6.84 12.90
C ASP A 118 29.56 6.42 12.94
N GLN A 119 29.90 5.23 12.43
CA GLN A 119 31.26 4.70 12.44
C GLN A 119 32.28 5.69 11.86
N ALA A 120 31.97 6.30 10.72
CA ALA A 120 32.89 7.23 10.05
C ALA A 120 33.11 8.51 10.87
N VAL A 121 32.05 9.03 11.52
CA VAL A 121 32.13 10.25 12.35
C VAL A 121 32.88 9.97 13.66
N ILE A 122 32.64 8.80 14.27
CA ILE A 122 33.37 8.34 15.46
C ILE A 122 34.86 8.16 15.13
N GLU A 123 35.20 7.46 14.04
CA GLU A 123 36.60 7.27 13.61
C GLU A 123 37.29 8.61 13.29
N MET A 124 36.58 9.55 12.66
CA MET A 124 37.12 10.89 12.39
C MET A 124 37.46 11.64 13.69
N ALA A 125 36.55 11.63 14.66
CA ALA A 125 36.77 12.30 15.95
C ALA A 125 37.91 11.65 16.75
N GLU A 126 38.05 10.33 16.71
CA GLU A 126 39.19 9.62 17.33
C GLU A 126 40.52 9.99 16.69
N ASN A 127 40.57 10.05 15.35
CA ASN A 127 41.77 10.45 14.63
C ASN A 127 42.19 11.88 15.00
N LEU A 128 41.23 12.80 15.14
CA LEU A 128 41.49 14.16 15.60
C LEU A 128 42.00 14.20 17.04
N TYR A 129 41.39 13.43 17.95
CA TYR A 129 41.85 13.33 19.34
C TYR A 129 43.27 12.77 19.44
N ASN A 130 43.56 11.69 18.71
CA ASN A 130 44.87 11.05 18.68
C ASN A 130 45.97 11.97 18.13
N ALA A 131 45.60 12.98 17.32
CA ALA A 131 46.51 13.99 16.81
C ALA A 131 46.73 15.18 17.77
N LEU A 132 45.96 15.31 18.86
CA LEU A 132 46.10 16.41 19.81
C LEU A 132 47.42 16.31 20.60
N SER A 133 48.06 17.46 20.80
CA SER A 133 49.17 17.61 21.74
C SER A 133 48.69 17.50 23.19
N GLU A 134 49.60 17.26 24.14
CA GLU A 134 49.24 17.22 25.57
C GLU A 134 48.63 18.53 26.07
N ALA A 135 49.10 19.69 25.56
CA ALA A 135 48.51 20.98 25.88
C ALA A 135 47.07 21.10 25.33
N ALA A 136 46.83 20.64 24.11
CA ALA A 136 45.50 20.67 23.49
C ALA A 136 44.50 19.74 24.20
N LYS A 137 44.96 18.60 24.73
CA LYS A 137 44.11 17.68 25.53
C LYS A 137 43.62 18.29 26.85
N GLN A 138 44.33 19.30 27.37
CA GLN A 138 43.96 20.01 28.60
C GLN A 138 43.10 21.25 28.34
N ALA A 139 42.77 21.56 27.08
CA ALA A 139 41.89 22.68 26.76
C ALA A 139 40.46 22.44 27.29
N ASP A 140 39.78 23.53 27.64
CA ASP A 140 38.43 23.49 28.19
C ASP A 140 37.47 22.73 27.25
N GLY A 141 36.68 21.81 27.82
CA GLY A 141 35.70 21.00 27.10
C GLY A 141 36.26 19.73 26.42
N VAL A 142 37.56 19.62 26.18
CA VAL A 142 38.13 18.46 25.46
C VAL A 142 37.95 17.15 26.23
N ALA A 143 38.10 17.17 27.56
CA ALA A 143 37.89 15.98 28.39
C ALA A 143 36.43 15.46 28.34
N GLU A 144 35.46 16.37 28.33
CA GLU A 144 34.03 16.03 28.24
C GLU A 144 33.67 15.48 26.85
N ALA A 145 34.15 16.14 25.80
CA ALA A 145 33.98 15.70 24.42
C ALA A 145 34.60 14.31 24.16
N TYR A 146 35.79 14.05 24.73
CA TYR A 146 36.43 12.75 24.65
C TYR A 146 35.68 11.65 25.41
N ALA A 147 35.09 11.96 26.57
CA ALA A 147 34.23 11.03 27.29
C ALA A 147 32.99 10.65 26.47
N LYS A 148 32.34 11.64 25.82
CA LYS A 148 31.23 11.41 24.88
C LYS A 148 31.64 10.51 23.71
N LEU A 149 32.79 10.80 23.09
CA LEU A 149 33.34 9.98 22.00
C LEU A 149 33.60 8.54 22.43
N THR A 150 34.22 8.36 23.60
CA THR A 150 34.52 7.02 24.14
C THR A 150 33.25 6.22 24.41
N ALA A 151 32.21 6.86 24.97
CA ALA A 151 30.91 6.22 25.19
C ALA A 151 30.25 5.84 23.86
N ALA A 152 30.31 6.71 22.84
CA ALA A 152 29.78 6.42 21.52
C ALA A 152 30.53 5.27 20.83
N ARG A 153 31.87 5.21 20.92
CA ARG A 153 32.67 4.10 20.41
C ARG A 153 32.31 2.77 21.11
N GLY A 154 32.18 2.78 22.43
CA GLY A 154 31.77 1.59 23.18
C GLY A 154 30.40 1.07 22.73
N ALA A 155 29.42 1.96 22.55
CA ALA A 155 28.11 1.61 22.03
C ALA A 155 28.17 1.06 20.59
N LEU A 156 29.01 1.63 19.72
CA LEU A 156 29.23 1.12 18.37
C LEU A 156 29.84 -0.29 18.39
N ASP A 157 30.86 -0.54 19.21
CA ASP A 157 31.52 -1.84 19.32
C ASP A 157 30.57 -2.91 19.89
N ASP A 158 29.78 -2.57 20.91
CA ASP A 158 28.75 -3.46 21.48
C ASP A 158 27.67 -3.79 20.45
N MET A 159 27.25 -2.80 19.66
CA MET A 159 26.28 -3.01 18.58
C MET A 159 26.84 -3.92 17.49
N LEU A 160 28.08 -3.69 17.04
CA LEU A 160 28.73 -4.48 15.99
C LEU A 160 29.08 -5.92 16.43
N SER A 161 29.41 -6.12 17.70
CA SER A 161 29.77 -7.44 18.22
C SER A 161 28.59 -8.36 18.50
N ASN A 162 27.37 -7.81 18.67
CA ASN A 162 26.15 -8.56 18.95
C ASN A 162 25.20 -8.70 17.75
N VAL A 163 25.66 -8.44 16.52
CA VAL A 163 24.85 -8.62 15.31
C VAL A 163 24.71 -10.09 14.94
N ILE A 164 23.47 -10.56 14.81
CA ILE A 164 23.14 -11.88 14.31
C ILE A 164 23.10 -11.86 12.79
N LYS A 165 23.98 -12.62 12.15
CA LYS A 165 24.03 -12.74 10.68
C LYS A 165 22.98 -13.73 10.19
N ILE A 166 22.25 -13.35 9.14
CA ILE A 166 21.22 -14.17 8.50
C ILE A 166 21.64 -14.46 7.06
N SER A 167 21.57 -15.73 6.69
CA SER A 167 21.94 -16.22 5.36
C SER A 167 20.92 -17.20 4.76
N SER A 168 19.85 -17.52 5.51
CA SER A 168 18.83 -18.49 5.08
C SER A 168 17.43 -18.12 5.58
N ALA A 169 16.40 -18.70 4.92
CA ALA A 169 15.00 -18.47 5.28
C ALA A 169 14.66 -18.93 6.70
N SER A 170 15.25 -20.04 7.16
CA SER A 170 15.03 -20.53 8.53
C SER A 170 15.64 -19.62 9.59
N GLU A 171 16.82 -19.04 9.33
CA GLU A 171 17.44 -18.04 10.20
C GLU A 171 16.61 -16.74 10.22
N PHE A 172 16.08 -16.31 9.07
CA PHE A 172 15.21 -15.15 9.00
C PHE A 172 13.91 -15.36 9.78
N ALA A 173 13.25 -16.50 9.62
CA ALA A 173 12.06 -16.86 10.40
C ALA A 173 12.35 -16.93 11.91
N ALA A 174 13.59 -17.26 12.30
CA ALA A 174 14.01 -17.35 13.70
C ALA A 174 14.17 -15.98 14.39
N ILE A 175 14.10 -14.85 13.67
CA ILE A 175 14.03 -13.51 14.28
C ILE A 175 12.88 -13.44 15.31
N GLY A 176 11.80 -14.18 15.09
CA GLY A 176 10.67 -14.26 16.03
C GLY A 176 11.03 -14.75 17.44
N ASN A 177 12.21 -15.35 17.64
CA ASN A 177 12.69 -15.79 18.95
C ASN A 177 13.27 -14.63 19.79
N ASP A 178 13.78 -13.58 19.15
CA ASP A 178 14.31 -12.38 19.81
C ASP A 178 14.07 -11.14 18.95
N LEU A 179 12.94 -10.48 19.16
CA LEU A 179 12.53 -9.29 18.43
C LEU A 179 13.25 -8.00 18.87
N THR A 180 14.23 -8.11 19.77
CA THR A 180 14.99 -6.97 20.33
C THR A 180 16.44 -6.91 19.86
N ALA A 181 16.94 -8.00 19.24
CA ALA A 181 18.32 -8.11 18.78
C ALA A 181 18.59 -7.37 17.44
N ASN A 182 19.87 -7.25 17.10
CA ASN A 182 20.33 -6.66 15.84
C ASN A 182 20.65 -7.76 14.82
N TYR A 183 20.17 -7.60 13.60
CA TYR A 183 20.25 -8.59 12.53
C TYR A 183 20.81 -7.98 11.26
N GLU A 184 21.63 -8.75 10.55
CA GLU A 184 22.16 -8.36 9.23
C GLU A 184 22.03 -9.49 8.22
N LEU A 185 21.46 -9.19 7.06
CA LEU A 185 21.48 -10.13 5.94
C LEU A 185 22.89 -10.20 5.32
N THR A 186 23.29 -11.41 4.94
CA THR A 186 24.57 -11.70 4.29
C THR A 186 24.42 -12.25 2.87
N SER A 187 23.18 -12.50 2.45
CA SER A 187 22.79 -12.94 1.12
C SER A 187 21.33 -12.59 0.86
N ASP A 188 20.90 -12.67 -0.40
CA ASP A 188 19.46 -12.72 -0.71
C ASP A 188 18.84 -13.95 -0.02
N ILE A 189 17.62 -13.81 0.49
CA ILE A 189 16.93 -14.86 1.22
C ILE A 189 15.69 -15.27 0.43
N ASP A 190 15.70 -16.49 -0.10
CA ASP A 190 14.53 -17.09 -0.74
C ASP A 190 13.67 -17.77 0.33
N MET A 191 12.50 -17.19 0.61
CA MET A 191 11.54 -17.64 1.61
C MET A 191 10.68 -18.83 1.15
N SER A 192 10.88 -19.33 -0.08
CA SER A 192 10.06 -20.42 -0.65
C SER A 192 10.13 -21.73 0.13
N SER A 193 11.19 -21.94 0.93
CA SER A 193 11.38 -23.15 1.72
C SER A 193 10.74 -23.11 3.12
N VAL A 194 10.10 -22.01 3.51
CA VAL A 194 9.50 -21.81 4.84
C VAL A 194 8.08 -21.30 4.70
N GLU A 195 7.12 -21.93 5.39
CA GLU A 195 5.77 -21.36 5.53
C GLU A 195 5.86 -20.10 6.40
N TRP A 196 5.56 -18.95 5.80
CA TRP A 196 5.71 -17.66 6.43
C TRP A 196 4.62 -17.40 7.47
N THR A 197 5.05 -16.98 8.65
CA THR A 197 4.20 -16.45 9.71
C THR A 197 4.69 -15.06 10.06
N VAL A 198 3.75 -14.12 10.22
CA VAL A 198 4.06 -12.74 10.60
C VAL A 198 4.78 -12.71 11.95
N LEU A 199 5.92 -12.03 12.01
CA LEU A 199 6.69 -11.85 13.24
C LEU A 199 6.05 -10.81 14.15
N GLY A 200 6.34 -10.85 15.45
CA GLY A 200 5.76 -9.92 16.43
C GLY A 200 6.27 -8.48 16.33
N ALA A 201 6.02 -7.69 17.38
CA ALA A 201 6.49 -6.31 17.48
C ALA A 201 8.02 -6.26 17.60
N PHE A 202 8.67 -5.66 16.62
CA PHE A 202 10.13 -5.60 16.48
C PHE A 202 10.68 -4.27 17.02
N SER A 203 11.62 -4.34 17.96
CA SER A 203 12.28 -3.15 18.53
C SER A 203 13.79 -3.15 18.33
N GLY A 204 14.34 -4.18 17.68
CA GLY A 204 15.75 -4.27 17.32
C GLY A 204 16.08 -3.54 16.01
N THR A 205 17.22 -3.88 15.42
CA THR A 205 17.65 -3.40 14.10
C THR A 205 17.71 -4.54 13.10
N LEU A 206 17.07 -4.41 11.94
CA LEU A 206 17.23 -5.32 10.80
C LEU A 206 17.84 -4.53 9.64
N ASN A 207 19.11 -4.78 9.34
CA ASN A 207 19.80 -4.21 8.19
C ASN A 207 19.91 -5.25 7.07
N GLY A 208 19.21 -4.99 5.97
CA GLY A 208 19.22 -5.84 4.78
C GLY A 208 20.56 -5.85 4.05
N ASN A 209 21.46 -4.90 4.32
CA ASN A 209 22.79 -4.79 3.72
C ASN A 209 22.76 -4.83 2.18
N GLY A 210 21.69 -4.31 1.59
CA GLY A 210 21.44 -4.33 0.15
C GLY A 210 20.88 -5.64 -0.41
N TYR A 211 20.67 -6.66 0.43
CA TYR A 211 20.08 -7.93 0.04
C TYR A 211 18.55 -7.90 0.05
N THR A 212 17.98 -8.90 -0.63
CA THR A 212 16.55 -8.99 -0.92
C THR A 212 15.93 -10.23 -0.28
N LEU A 213 14.76 -10.05 0.35
CA LEU A 213 13.87 -11.15 0.70
C LEU A 213 12.96 -11.48 -0.49
N LYS A 214 12.86 -12.74 -0.87
CA LYS A 214 12.11 -13.19 -2.05
C LYS A 214 11.10 -14.28 -1.67
N ASN A 215 10.02 -14.41 -2.45
CA ASN A 215 9.19 -15.61 -2.53
C ASN A 215 8.53 -16.10 -1.22
N PHE A 216 7.95 -15.19 -0.43
CA PHE A 216 7.20 -15.57 0.77
C PHE A 216 6.08 -16.57 0.46
N GLN A 217 6.09 -17.73 1.11
CA GLN A 217 4.98 -18.68 1.07
C GLN A 217 4.02 -18.35 2.20
N TYR A 218 2.89 -17.73 1.90
CA TYR A 218 1.92 -17.33 2.90
C TYR A 218 0.60 -18.05 2.71
N THR A 219 0.17 -18.78 3.75
CA THR A 219 -1.20 -19.29 3.85
C THR A 219 -2.06 -18.21 4.51
N PRO A 220 -3.21 -17.79 3.92
CA PRO A 220 -4.03 -16.71 4.46
C PRO A 220 -4.41 -16.92 5.92
N GLN A 221 -4.13 -15.91 6.75
CA GLN A 221 -4.48 -15.86 8.17
C GLN A 221 -5.40 -14.67 8.46
N ALA A 222 -6.25 -14.79 9.49
CA ALA A 222 -7.13 -13.70 9.91
C ALA A 222 -6.34 -12.43 10.32
N SER A 223 -5.10 -12.58 10.78
CA SER A 223 -4.17 -11.50 11.16
C SER A 223 -3.56 -10.75 9.97
N GLY A 224 -3.68 -11.28 8.75
CA GLY A 224 -3.15 -10.70 7.51
C GLY A 224 -1.64 -10.91 7.30
N PHE A 225 -1.02 -10.16 6.37
CA PHE A 225 0.35 -10.36 5.89
C PHE A 225 1.29 -9.19 6.22
N ALA A 226 2.45 -9.51 6.80
CA ALA A 226 3.59 -8.61 6.95
C ALA A 226 4.87 -9.38 7.27
N ILE A 227 6.04 -8.73 7.20
CA ILE A 227 7.23 -9.27 7.90
C ILE A 227 7.01 -9.17 9.41
N PHE A 228 6.68 -7.98 9.92
CA PHE A 228 6.42 -7.73 11.34
C PHE A 228 4.99 -7.21 11.59
N THR A 229 4.39 -7.55 12.73
CA THR A 229 3.13 -6.90 13.13
C THR A 229 3.35 -5.41 13.34
N SER A 230 4.48 -5.03 13.92
CA SER A 230 4.84 -3.63 14.09
C SER A 230 6.34 -3.43 14.21
N ILE A 231 6.81 -2.26 13.78
CA ILE A 231 8.11 -1.75 14.17
C ILE A 231 7.87 -0.82 15.35
N ALA A 232 8.35 -1.21 16.53
CA ALA A 232 8.18 -0.44 17.76
C ALA A 232 9.03 0.83 17.75
N GLN A 233 8.75 1.75 18.67
CA GLN A 233 9.56 2.96 18.85
C GLN A 233 11.03 2.57 19.15
N GLY A 234 11.96 3.11 18.36
CA GLY A 234 13.39 2.77 18.42
C GLY A 234 13.79 1.58 17.55
N GLY A 235 12.84 0.78 17.05
CA GLY A 235 13.11 -0.28 16.08
C GLY A 235 13.46 0.30 14.70
N VAL A 236 14.35 -0.39 13.98
CA VAL A 236 14.86 0.05 12.68
C VAL A 236 14.83 -1.10 11.66
N VAL A 237 14.27 -0.86 10.49
CA VAL A 237 14.41 -1.72 9.30
C VAL A 237 15.03 -0.90 8.18
N GLU A 238 16.15 -1.37 7.63
CA GLU A 238 16.90 -0.58 6.65
C GLU A 238 17.60 -1.38 5.57
N ASN A 239 17.90 -0.72 4.44
CA ASN A 239 18.71 -1.25 3.35
C ASN A 239 18.22 -2.62 2.86
N LEU A 240 16.89 -2.78 2.76
CA LEU A 240 16.22 -4.04 2.49
C LEU A 240 15.41 -3.97 1.20
N GLY A 241 15.62 -4.95 0.32
CA GLY A 241 14.72 -5.25 -0.78
C GLY A 241 13.69 -6.31 -0.38
N VAL A 242 12.45 -6.18 -0.83
CA VAL A 242 11.43 -7.23 -0.66
C VAL A 242 10.71 -7.49 -1.98
N THR A 243 10.67 -8.74 -2.40
CA THR A 243 10.00 -9.17 -3.64
C THR A 243 9.12 -10.38 -3.40
N GLY A 244 8.08 -10.53 -4.22
CA GLY A 244 7.27 -11.75 -4.25
C GLY A 244 5.80 -11.50 -4.56
N TYR A 245 5.01 -12.56 -4.44
CA TYR A 245 3.57 -12.53 -4.68
C TYR A 245 2.80 -13.09 -3.48
N VAL A 246 1.83 -12.32 -3.01
CA VAL A 246 0.92 -12.68 -1.93
C VAL A 246 -0.50 -12.72 -2.49
N ALA A 247 -0.97 -13.94 -2.78
CA ALA A 247 -2.24 -14.18 -3.47
C ALA A 247 -3.48 -13.80 -2.65
N ASP A 248 -3.37 -13.88 -1.33
CA ASP A 248 -4.37 -13.39 -0.38
C ASP A 248 -3.66 -13.01 0.92
N ALA A 249 -3.59 -11.71 1.19
CA ALA A 249 -2.90 -11.10 2.31
C ALA A 249 -3.83 -10.91 3.53
N GLY A 250 -5.05 -11.45 3.49
CA GLY A 250 -6.02 -11.33 4.58
C GLY A 250 -6.63 -9.93 4.70
N ALA A 251 -7.06 -9.57 5.91
CA ALA A 251 -7.82 -8.33 6.16
C ALA A 251 -6.93 -7.08 6.31
N TRP A 252 -5.70 -7.23 6.80
CA TRP A 252 -4.77 -6.12 7.03
C TRP A 252 -3.37 -6.52 6.61
N ALA A 253 -2.74 -5.77 5.70
CA ALA A 253 -1.43 -6.13 5.20
C ALA A 253 -0.49 -4.94 5.07
N GLY A 254 0.78 -5.18 5.35
CA GLY A 254 1.86 -4.23 5.12
C GLY A 254 3.14 -4.99 4.87
N VAL A 255 3.80 -4.79 3.72
CA VAL A 255 4.90 -5.68 3.29
C VAL A 255 5.99 -5.81 4.35
N ILE A 256 6.49 -4.70 4.89
CA ILE A 256 7.49 -4.70 5.97
C ILE A 256 6.81 -4.80 7.33
N CYS A 257 5.79 -3.98 7.59
CA CYS A 257 5.03 -4.09 8.83
C CYS A 257 3.58 -3.64 8.70
N VAL A 258 2.72 -4.06 9.63
CA VAL A 258 1.37 -3.48 9.72
C VAL A 258 1.44 -2.07 10.31
N ASP A 259 1.94 -1.92 11.54
CA ASP A 259 2.04 -0.61 12.21
C ASP A 259 3.50 -0.17 12.40
N ASN A 260 3.90 0.95 11.79
CA ASN A 260 5.21 1.54 12.00
C ASN A 260 5.16 2.62 13.10
N TYR A 261 5.93 2.44 14.17
CA TYR A 261 6.24 3.44 15.20
C TYR A 261 7.74 3.77 15.27
N GLY A 262 8.58 3.03 14.53
CA GLY A 262 10.03 3.17 14.47
C GLY A 262 10.48 3.76 13.12
N THR A 263 11.62 3.31 12.62
CA THR A 263 12.21 3.83 11.37
C THR A 263 12.27 2.73 10.31
N ILE A 264 11.71 3.01 9.14
CA ILE A 264 11.90 2.21 7.93
C ILE A 264 12.62 3.10 6.92
N ARG A 265 13.86 2.77 6.55
CA ARG A 265 14.65 3.63 5.66
C ARG A 265 15.42 2.87 4.58
N ASN A 266 15.63 3.51 3.44
CA ASN A 266 16.39 2.92 2.33
C ASN A 266 15.86 1.52 1.93
N CYS A 267 14.54 1.32 1.97
CA CYS A 267 13.92 0.05 1.64
C CYS A 267 13.16 0.16 0.33
N TRP A 268 13.10 -0.93 -0.42
CA TRP A 268 12.28 -0.99 -1.62
C TRP A 268 11.47 -2.27 -1.69
N THR A 269 10.27 -2.17 -2.25
CA THR A 269 9.39 -3.32 -2.41
C THR A 269 8.94 -3.48 -3.86
N ASN A 270 8.98 -4.71 -4.33
CA ASN A 270 8.38 -5.17 -5.57
C ASN A 270 7.56 -6.43 -5.27
N VAL A 271 6.52 -6.22 -4.46
CA VAL A 271 5.58 -7.26 -4.06
C VAL A 271 4.28 -7.07 -4.81
N VAL A 272 3.64 -8.14 -5.23
CA VAL A 272 2.24 -8.11 -5.70
C VAL A 272 1.37 -8.61 -4.57
N LEU A 273 0.56 -7.73 -3.99
CA LEU A 273 -0.22 -8.02 -2.79
C LEU A 273 -1.70 -7.93 -3.12
N LYS A 274 -2.41 -9.06 -2.98
CA LYS A 274 -3.87 -9.16 -3.16
C LYS A 274 -4.55 -9.36 -1.81
N THR A 275 -5.71 -8.74 -1.58
CA THR A 275 -6.61 -9.10 -0.47
C THR A 275 -7.95 -9.54 -1.06
N THR A 276 -8.49 -10.68 -0.63
CA THR A 276 -9.78 -11.19 -1.15
C THR A 276 -10.95 -10.89 -0.22
N GLN A 277 -10.68 -10.27 0.94
CA GLN A 277 -11.68 -9.94 1.94
C GLN A 277 -12.34 -8.58 1.68
N THR A 278 -13.66 -8.50 1.86
CA THR A 278 -14.55 -7.34 1.67
C THR A 278 -14.08 -6.03 2.33
N ALA A 279 -13.22 -6.11 3.35
CA ALA A 279 -12.61 -4.98 4.09
C ALA A 279 -11.07 -5.06 4.13
N GLY A 280 -10.44 -5.66 3.10
CA GLY A 280 -9.00 -5.85 3.05
C GLY A 280 -8.26 -4.53 2.82
N TYR A 281 -7.45 -4.11 3.80
CA TYR A 281 -6.56 -2.96 3.67
C TYR A 281 -5.11 -3.43 3.51
N ALA A 282 -4.38 -2.84 2.56
CA ALA A 282 -2.99 -3.16 2.35
C ALA A 282 -2.15 -1.91 2.08
N GLY A 283 -0.87 -1.95 2.47
CA GLY A 283 0.14 -0.98 2.06
C GLY A 283 1.43 -1.65 1.60
N MET A 284 2.02 -1.15 0.52
CA MET A 284 3.20 -1.75 -0.10
C MET A 284 4.51 -1.57 0.67
N ILE A 285 4.55 -0.72 1.70
CA ILE A 285 5.68 -0.60 2.65
C ILE A 285 5.20 -0.99 4.04
N ALA A 286 4.22 -0.25 4.55
CA ALA A 286 3.55 -0.53 5.81
C ALA A 286 2.05 -0.29 5.66
N LEU A 287 1.20 -0.83 6.55
CA LEU A 287 -0.20 -0.46 6.52
C LEU A 287 -0.40 0.95 7.08
N ASN A 288 0.10 1.21 8.29
CA ASN A 288 -0.04 2.48 8.98
C ASN A 288 1.31 2.99 9.47
N ASN A 289 1.53 4.30 9.32
CA ASN A 289 2.65 5.02 9.93
C ASN A 289 2.10 5.85 11.10
N LYS A 290 2.50 5.52 12.34
CA LYS A 290 1.86 6.00 13.58
C LYS A 290 2.86 6.61 14.54
N GLY A 291 2.38 7.44 15.46
CA GLY A 291 3.20 8.07 16.49
C GLY A 291 4.35 8.87 15.87
N LYS A 292 5.59 8.56 16.26
CA LYS A 292 6.81 9.16 15.69
C LYS A 292 7.45 8.27 14.60
N GLY A 293 6.68 7.39 13.98
CA GLY A 293 7.16 6.53 12.91
C GLY A 293 7.71 7.34 11.74
N ALA A 294 8.84 6.91 11.21
CA ALA A 294 9.51 7.51 10.06
C ALA A 294 9.63 6.49 8.93
N ILE A 295 9.25 6.91 7.72
CA ILE A 295 9.49 6.16 6.48
C ILE A 295 10.28 7.07 5.53
N GLU A 296 11.51 6.70 5.23
CA GLU A 296 12.50 7.59 4.61
C GLU A 296 13.20 6.92 3.43
N ASN A 297 13.31 7.62 2.30
CA ASN A 297 14.05 7.15 1.12
C ASN A 297 13.62 5.73 0.68
N CYS A 298 12.32 5.45 0.76
CA CYS A 298 11.76 4.15 0.40
C CYS A 298 10.97 4.25 -0.90
N TYR A 299 10.92 3.18 -1.68
CA TYR A 299 10.04 3.18 -2.84
C TYR A 299 9.36 1.84 -3.05
N THR A 300 8.24 1.85 -3.75
CA THR A 300 7.62 0.61 -4.22
C THR A 300 7.36 0.67 -5.72
N VAL A 301 7.73 -0.42 -6.38
CA VAL A 301 7.33 -0.74 -7.76
C VAL A 301 6.40 -1.95 -7.79
N GLY A 302 5.95 -2.42 -6.61
CA GLY A 302 4.97 -3.48 -6.48
C GLY A 302 3.54 -3.01 -6.70
N ALA A 303 2.61 -3.95 -6.80
CA ALA A 303 1.20 -3.68 -7.06
C ALA A 303 0.32 -4.01 -5.84
N ASN A 304 -0.47 -3.04 -5.41
CA ASN A 304 -1.49 -3.20 -4.36
C ASN A 304 -2.87 -3.47 -4.98
N LEU A 305 -3.36 -4.69 -4.79
CA LEU A 305 -4.58 -5.22 -5.40
C LEU A 305 -5.64 -5.55 -4.35
N ALA A 306 -5.69 -4.78 -3.28
CA ALA A 306 -6.63 -4.99 -2.20
C ALA A 306 -8.08 -4.63 -2.59
N TYR A 307 -9.00 -5.60 -2.51
CA TYR A 307 -10.43 -5.44 -2.81
C TYR A 307 -11.23 -5.05 -1.56
N GLY A 308 -11.36 -3.76 -1.27
CA GLY A 308 -12.46 -3.30 -0.42
C GLY A 308 -13.75 -3.15 -1.22
N THR A 309 -14.91 -3.24 -0.58
CA THR A 309 -16.15 -2.69 -1.16
C THR A 309 -16.03 -1.17 -1.33
N GLU A 310 -16.86 -0.58 -2.19
CA GLU A 310 -16.90 0.85 -2.55
C GLU A 310 -17.08 1.83 -1.34
N PHE A 311 -17.17 1.32 -0.11
CA PHE A 311 -17.44 2.07 1.12
C PHE A 311 -16.21 2.55 1.90
N SER A 312 -14.97 2.34 1.44
CA SER A 312 -13.79 3.00 2.03
C SER A 312 -12.98 3.75 0.97
N LEU A 313 -13.28 5.03 0.77
CA LEU A 313 -12.54 5.96 -0.13
C LEU A 313 -11.12 6.31 0.37
N ASP A 314 -10.66 5.67 1.43
CA ASP A 314 -9.42 5.99 2.14
C ASP A 314 -8.32 4.95 1.89
N ARG A 315 -8.21 4.37 0.69
CA ARG A 315 -7.16 3.39 0.35
C ARG A 315 -5.93 4.08 -0.24
N GLY A 316 -4.74 3.62 0.12
CA GLY A 316 -3.49 4.07 -0.48
C GLY A 316 -2.64 2.91 -0.96
N ALA A 317 -1.91 3.10 -2.06
CA ALA A 317 -1.01 2.08 -2.57
C ALA A 317 0.13 1.78 -1.58
N MET A 318 0.80 2.80 -1.06
CA MET A 318 1.93 2.63 -0.15
C MET A 318 1.50 2.42 1.30
N LEU A 319 0.56 3.24 1.78
CA LEU A 319 0.05 3.25 3.15
C LEU A 319 -1.47 3.45 3.15
N LEU A 320 -2.16 2.85 4.11
CA LEU A 320 -3.53 3.26 4.45
C LEU A 320 -3.53 4.64 5.11
N GLU A 321 -2.66 4.82 6.11
CA GLU A 321 -2.62 6.00 6.96
C GLU A 321 -1.19 6.41 7.32
N SER A 322 -0.96 7.73 7.39
CA SER A 322 0.15 8.31 8.13
C SER A 322 -0.41 9.34 9.10
N GLU A 323 -0.19 9.14 10.40
CA GLU A 323 -0.58 10.10 11.42
C GLU A 323 0.20 11.42 11.27
N ALA A 324 -0.39 12.54 11.70
CA ALA A 324 0.24 13.85 11.56
C ALA A 324 1.56 14.01 12.33
N SER A 325 1.79 13.17 13.35
CA SER A 325 3.05 13.13 14.11
C SER A 325 4.13 12.25 13.47
N ALA A 326 3.77 11.46 12.46
CA ALA A 326 4.65 10.55 11.75
C ALA A 326 5.20 11.23 10.47
N SER A 327 6.34 10.76 9.97
CA SER A 327 6.99 11.33 8.77
C SER A 327 7.07 10.32 7.63
N VAL A 328 6.83 10.81 6.42
CA VAL A 328 7.07 10.11 5.15
C VAL A 328 7.87 11.06 4.28
N SER A 329 9.12 10.73 3.95
CA SER A 329 10.01 11.63 3.24
C SER A 329 10.89 10.92 2.22
N GLY A 330 11.14 11.57 1.08
CA GLY A 330 11.94 10.97 -0.01
C GLY A 330 11.34 9.66 -0.55
N CYS A 331 10.03 9.43 -0.40
CA CYS A 331 9.39 8.18 -0.79
C CYS A 331 8.64 8.26 -2.12
N PHE A 332 8.58 7.14 -2.86
CA PHE A 332 7.95 7.10 -4.18
C PHE A 332 7.16 5.82 -4.43
N VAL A 333 6.09 5.93 -5.22
CA VAL A 333 5.20 4.83 -5.59
C VAL A 333 5.03 4.80 -7.10
N LEU A 334 5.21 3.63 -7.71
CA LEU A 334 4.94 3.45 -9.14
C LEU A 334 3.45 3.54 -9.42
N SER A 335 3.03 4.49 -10.26
CA SER A 335 1.62 4.66 -10.64
C SER A 335 1.13 3.61 -11.64
N ASP A 336 2.01 3.13 -12.51
CA ASP A 336 1.66 2.36 -13.71
C ASP A 336 1.00 1.02 -13.39
N ASN A 337 1.30 0.43 -12.23
CA ASN A 337 0.76 -0.85 -11.78
C ASN A 337 -0.12 -0.75 -10.52
N ASN A 338 -0.53 0.46 -10.13
CA ASN A 338 -1.41 0.70 -8.99
C ASN A 338 -2.68 1.43 -9.43
N GLU A 339 -3.85 0.85 -9.12
CA GLU A 339 -5.16 1.45 -9.46
C GLU A 339 -5.70 2.39 -8.37
N MET A 340 -5.04 2.43 -7.21
CA MET A 340 -5.47 3.28 -6.09
C MET A 340 -5.24 4.77 -6.42
N PRO A 341 -6.21 5.66 -6.19
CA PRO A 341 -6.08 7.08 -6.54
C PRO A 341 -5.04 7.82 -5.67
N TYR A 342 -4.65 7.25 -4.53
CA TYR A 342 -3.73 7.87 -3.56
C TYR A 342 -2.60 6.91 -3.19
N ALA A 343 -1.43 7.46 -2.89
CA ALA A 343 -0.32 6.71 -2.32
C ALA A 343 -0.53 6.51 -0.80
N ILE A 344 -1.11 7.50 -0.13
CA ILE A 344 -1.59 7.42 1.27
C ILE A 344 -3.09 7.66 1.28
N GLY A 345 -3.85 6.67 1.72
CA GLY A 345 -5.29 6.63 1.54
C GLY A 345 -6.07 7.67 2.33
N LYS A 346 -5.97 7.63 3.67
CA LYS A 346 -6.74 8.53 4.55
C LYS A 346 -6.42 10.01 4.35
N SER A 347 -5.17 10.36 4.05
CA SER A 347 -4.78 11.75 3.76
C SER A 347 -5.06 12.16 2.32
N LYS A 348 -5.48 11.21 1.46
CA LYS A 348 -5.70 11.40 0.03
C LYS A 348 -4.48 11.99 -0.68
N ASP A 349 -3.30 11.54 -0.25
CA ASP A 349 -2.03 12.04 -0.77
C ASP A 349 -1.62 11.23 -2.01
N ALA A 350 -1.70 11.87 -3.18
CA ALA A 350 -1.21 11.32 -4.44
C ALA A 350 0.21 11.81 -4.80
N SER A 351 0.81 12.69 -3.99
CA SER A 351 2.07 13.39 -4.34
C SER A 351 3.29 12.48 -4.41
N LEU A 352 3.20 11.26 -3.88
CA LEU A 352 4.27 10.25 -3.92
C LEU A 352 4.25 9.42 -5.20
N TYR A 353 3.18 9.49 -6.01
CA TYR A 353 3.12 8.75 -7.27
C TYR A 353 4.09 9.31 -8.31
N ARG A 354 4.76 8.41 -9.01
CA ARG A 354 5.63 8.71 -10.14
C ARG A 354 5.41 7.66 -11.22
N THR A 355 5.55 8.07 -12.47
CA THR A 355 5.55 7.12 -13.59
C THR A 355 6.85 6.32 -13.60
N GLU A 356 6.86 5.19 -14.32
CA GLU A 356 8.10 4.43 -14.55
C GLU A 356 9.22 5.33 -15.10
N GLU A 357 8.92 6.18 -16.08
CA GLU A 357 9.90 7.08 -16.70
C GLU A 357 10.48 8.07 -15.69
N GLU A 358 9.66 8.59 -14.76
CA GLU A 358 10.11 9.48 -13.70
C GLU A 358 10.97 8.77 -12.66
N MET A 359 10.58 7.56 -12.25
CA MET A 359 11.32 6.73 -11.31
C MET A 359 12.64 6.19 -11.88
N LYS A 360 12.83 6.23 -13.20
CA LYS A 360 14.10 5.88 -13.86
C LYS A 360 15.03 7.08 -14.09
N LYS A 361 14.70 8.28 -13.57
CA LYS A 361 15.56 9.49 -13.67
C LYS A 361 16.36 9.69 -12.39
N ALA A 362 17.69 9.75 -12.51
CA ALA A 362 18.61 9.94 -11.39
C ALA A 362 18.33 11.23 -10.60
N SER A 363 17.84 12.29 -11.27
CA SER A 363 17.49 13.55 -10.65
C SER A 363 16.37 13.45 -9.60
N LEU A 364 15.49 12.45 -9.69
CA LEU A 364 14.44 12.22 -8.70
C LEU A 364 15.02 11.89 -7.31
N TYR A 365 16.20 11.27 -7.30
CA TYR A 365 16.87 10.73 -6.11
C TYR A 365 18.09 11.56 -5.69
N ALA A 366 18.19 12.82 -6.13
CA ALA A 366 19.38 13.66 -5.89
C ALA A 366 19.70 13.89 -4.40
N ALA A 367 18.73 13.69 -3.50
CA ALA A 367 18.90 13.80 -2.05
C ALA A 367 19.25 12.47 -1.36
N TRP A 368 19.25 11.35 -2.08
CA TRP A 368 19.55 10.03 -1.53
C TRP A 368 21.05 9.81 -1.38
N ASP A 369 21.43 9.05 -0.36
CA ASP A 369 22.82 8.71 -0.09
C ASP A 369 23.38 7.76 -1.15
N THR A 370 24.32 8.26 -1.95
CA THR A 370 24.99 7.48 -2.98
C THR A 370 25.95 6.44 -2.42
N ASP A 371 26.27 6.43 -1.12
CA ASP A 371 27.00 5.35 -0.48
C ASP A 371 26.10 4.15 -0.14
N VAL A 372 24.79 4.36 -0.10
CA VAL A 372 23.76 3.31 0.06
C VAL A 372 23.19 2.87 -1.30
N TRP A 373 22.95 3.81 -2.21
CA TRP A 373 22.24 3.56 -3.46
C TRP A 373 23.13 3.67 -4.70
N ASN A 374 22.93 2.75 -5.65
CA ASN A 374 23.34 2.91 -7.04
C ASN A 374 22.21 3.62 -7.81
N ILE A 375 22.48 4.82 -8.31
CA ILE A 375 21.51 5.67 -9.00
C ILE A 375 22.05 6.01 -10.38
N ALA A 376 21.29 5.68 -11.43
CA ALA A 376 21.63 5.96 -12.82
C ALA A 376 20.35 6.15 -13.66
N ASP A 377 20.44 6.97 -14.71
CA ASP A 377 19.32 7.14 -15.65
C ASP A 377 19.03 5.84 -16.41
N GLY A 378 17.73 5.54 -16.58
CA GLY A 378 17.24 4.38 -17.34
C GLY A 378 16.97 3.13 -16.49
N SER A 379 17.27 3.15 -15.19
CA SER A 379 17.02 2.04 -14.25
C SER A 379 16.49 2.54 -12.92
N PHE A 380 15.67 1.72 -12.24
CA PHE A 380 15.29 2.00 -10.85
C PHE A 380 16.53 1.96 -9.93
N PRO A 381 16.57 2.75 -8.84
CA PRO A 381 17.68 2.70 -7.88
C PRO A 381 17.85 1.32 -7.27
N THR A 382 19.09 0.83 -7.18
CA THR A 382 19.39 -0.44 -6.51
C THR A 382 20.28 -0.20 -5.30
N LEU A 383 20.08 -0.98 -4.23
CA LEU A 383 20.96 -0.90 -3.07
C LEU A 383 22.36 -1.43 -3.42
N LYS A 384 23.40 -0.78 -2.90
CA LYS A 384 24.77 -1.26 -3.02
C LYS A 384 24.97 -2.54 -2.22
N ARG A 385 25.65 -3.51 -2.83
CA ARG A 385 26.04 -4.79 -2.23
C ARG A 385 27.32 -5.31 -2.86
N GLU A 386 28.02 -6.21 -2.17
CA GLU A 386 29.29 -6.77 -2.63
C GLU A 386 29.15 -7.64 -3.90
N THR A 387 28.00 -8.31 -4.07
CA THR A 387 27.73 -9.18 -5.22
C THR A 387 26.30 -9.00 -5.71
N GLU A 388 26.12 -8.88 -7.03
CA GLU A 388 24.80 -8.83 -7.65
C GLU A 388 24.22 -10.25 -7.74
N GLY A 389 23.06 -10.46 -7.13
CA GLY A 389 22.29 -11.71 -7.18
C GLY A 389 21.67 -11.94 -8.55
N ALA A 390 21.44 -13.21 -8.89
CA ALA A 390 20.77 -13.59 -10.12
C ALA A 390 19.33 -13.05 -10.15
N LYS A 391 18.94 -12.45 -11.28
CA LYS A 391 17.56 -12.06 -11.57
C LYS A 391 16.76 -13.28 -11.99
N THR A 392 15.62 -13.51 -11.36
CA THR A 392 14.65 -14.54 -11.75
C THR A 392 13.34 -13.84 -12.11
N PRO A 393 13.13 -13.50 -13.40
CA PRO A 393 11.96 -12.75 -13.82
C PRO A 393 10.65 -13.45 -13.42
N GLU A 394 9.73 -12.69 -12.84
CA GLU A 394 8.34 -13.10 -12.64
C GLU A 394 7.40 -12.03 -13.19
N ILE A 395 6.21 -12.43 -13.59
CA ILE A 395 5.19 -11.51 -14.09
C ILE A 395 3.82 -11.93 -13.59
N TYR A 396 2.98 -10.94 -13.31
CA TYR A 396 1.61 -11.12 -12.83
C TYR A 396 0.71 -10.16 -13.59
N ILE A 397 -0.47 -10.61 -14.02
CA ILE A 397 -1.54 -9.70 -14.48
C ILE A 397 -2.31 -9.23 -13.25
N VAL A 398 -2.47 -7.92 -13.15
CA VAL A 398 -2.87 -7.22 -11.91
C VAL A 398 -4.07 -6.29 -12.10
N ASN A 399 -4.84 -6.43 -13.18
CA ASN A 399 -6.10 -5.71 -13.36
C ASN A 399 -7.04 -5.94 -12.16
N ALA A 400 -7.58 -4.87 -11.57
CA ALA A 400 -8.51 -5.00 -10.44
C ALA A 400 -9.90 -5.48 -10.87
N GLN A 401 -10.29 -5.32 -12.13
CA GLN A 401 -11.55 -5.84 -12.67
C GLN A 401 -11.26 -6.60 -13.95
N THR A 402 -11.73 -7.84 -14.02
CA THR A 402 -11.66 -8.67 -15.24
C THR A 402 -13.03 -8.90 -15.85
N GLU A 403 -14.11 -8.63 -15.10
CA GLU A 403 -15.48 -8.54 -15.61
C GLU A 403 -15.82 -7.07 -15.87
N LEU A 404 -15.91 -6.71 -17.15
CA LEU A 404 -16.09 -5.34 -17.61
C LEU A 404 -17.45 -5.21 -18.30
N LYS A 405 -18.03 -4.01 -18.26
CA LYS A 405 -19.19 -3.66 -19.07
C LYS A 405 -18.71 -2.91 -20.30
N SER A 406 -19.23 -3.21 -21.47
CA SER A 406 -18.82 -2.49 -22.70
C SER A 406 -19.10 -0.98 -22.59
N SER A 407 -20.11 -0.59 -21.81
CA SER A 407 -20.42 0.81 -21.51
C SER A 407 -19.39 1.51 -20.59
N SER A 408 -18.52 0.79 -19.89
CA SER A 408 -17.43 1.36 -19.09
C SER A 408 -16.11 1.47 -19.86
N LEU A 409 -16.06 1.01 -21.12
CA LEU A 409 -14.85 1.05 -21.94
C LEU A 409 -14.87 2.28 -22.84
N GLU A 410 -13.86 3.15 -22.70
CA GLU A 410 -13.67 4.26 -23.63
C GLU A 410 -13.20 3.71 -24.98
N GLU A 411 -13.98 3.97 -26.03
CA GLU A 411 -13.74 3.43 -27.39
C GLU A 411 -13.62 1.89 -27.44
N GLY A 412 -14.19 1.17 -26.47
CA GLY A 412 -14.07 -0.29 -26.38
C GLY A 412 -12.69 -0.78 -25.95
N ARG A 413 -11.88 0.08 -25.32
CA ARG A 413 -10.49 -0.21 -24.95
C ARG A 413 -10.28 -0.27 -23.44
N PHE A 414 -9.32 -1.09 -23.02
CA PHE A 414 -8.74 -1.08 -21.67
C PHE A 414 -7.31 -1.58 -21.71
N GLU A 415 -6.53 -1.31 -20.67
CA GLU A 415 -5.13 -1.74 -20.58
C GLU A 415 -4.98 -2.98 -19.69
N VAL A 416 -4.18 -3.95 -20.14
CA VAL A 416 -3.74 -5.05 -19.30
C VAL A 416 -2.62 -4.54 -18.41
N LYS A 417 -2.85 -4.56 -17.10
CA LYS A 417 -1.87 -4.11 -16.11
C LYS A 417 -1.06 -5.29 -15.64
N VAL A 418 0.25 -5.09 -15.54
CA VAL A 418 1.17 -6.12 -15.05
C VAL A 418 2.01 -5.60 -13.91
N ALA A 419 2.48 -6.52 -13.09
CA ALA A 419 3.60 -6.31 -12.20
C ALA A 419 4.71 -7.29 -12.58
N VAL A 420 5.94 -6.79 -12.56
CA VAL A 420 7.11 -7.53 -13.02
C VAL A 420 8.17 -7.53 -11.91
N ILE A 421 8.68 -8.70 -11.56
CA ILE A 421 9.75 -8.87 -10.58
C ILE A 421 11.03 -9.24 -11.33
N ASP A 422 12.16 -8.63 -10.95
CA ASP A 422 13.49 -8.91 -11.52
C ASP A 422 13.56 -8.78 -13.07
N ALA A 423 12.69 -7.98 -13.70
CA ALA A 423 12.73 -7.64 -15.13
C ALA A 423 12.13 -6.25 -15.43
N ASP A 424 12.37 -5.75 -16.65
CA ASP A 424 11.90 -4.43 -17.10
C ASP A 424 10.52 -4.51 -17.79
N PHE A 425 9.66 -3.53 -17.54
CA PHE A 425 8.33 -3.43 -18.17
C PHE A 425 8.42 -3.34 -19.71
N ALA A 426 9.47 -2.72 -20.24
CA ALA A 426 9.74 -2.64 -21.67
C ALA A 426 9.97 -4.02 -22.34
N ASP A 427 10.31 -5.04 -21.55
CA ASP A 427 10.50 -6.42 -22.04
C ASP A 427 9.21 -7.25 -22.02
N VAL A 428 8.12 -6.71 -21.47
CA VAL A 428 6.84 -7.40 -21.42
C VAL A 428 6.24 -7.49 -22.82
N ARG A 429 5.65 -8.65 -23.13
CA ARG A 429 4.94 -8.92 -24.38
C ARG A 429 3.54 -9.43 -24.06
N TYR A 430 2.56 -8.92 -24.78
CA TYR A 430 1.15 -9.27 -24.61
C TYR A 430 0.62 -10.03 -25.82
N SER A 431 -0.27 -10.98 -25.58
CA SER A 431 -0.96 -11.73 -26.62
C SER A 431 -2.28 -12.31 -26.12
N LEU A 432 -3.15 -12.73 -27.03
CA LEU A 432 -4.27 -13.60 -26.67
C LEU A 432 -3.78 -15.05 -26.64
N LYS A 433 -4.22 -15.81 -25.63
CA LYS A 433 -3.93 -17.25 -25.53
C LYS A 433 -4.45 -18.03 -26.74
N ALA A 434 -5.60 -17.60 -27.27
CA ALA A 434 -6.17 -18.06 -28.52
C ALA A 434 -6.88 -16.88 -29.22
N PRO A 435 -6.93 -16.85 -30.58
CA PRO A 435 -7.66 -15.80 -31.30
C PRO A 435 -9.14 -15.77 -30.91
N VAL A 436 -9.68 -14.59 -30.61
CA VAL A 436 -11.10 -14.38 -30.32
C VAL A 436 -11.63 -13.29 -31.26
N THR A 437 -12.73 -13.58 -31.96
CA THR A 437 -13.33 -12.63 -32.91
C THR A 437 -13.79 -11.37 -32.19
N GLY A 438 -13.36 -10.21 -32.70
CA GLY A 438 -13.70 -8.92 -32.13
C GLY A 438 -12.87 -8.53 -30.90
N VAL A 439 -11.75 -9.22 -30.64
CA VAL A 439 -10.80 -8.85 -29.58
C VAL A 439 -9.39 -8.81 -30.16
N GLU A 440 -8.67 -7.72 -29.92
CA GLU A 440 -7.27 -7.54 -30.30
C GLU A 440 -6.45 -7.05 -29.10
N VAL A 441 -5.18 -7.46 -29.03
CA VAL A 441 -4.23 -7.02 -27.99
C VAL A 441 -3.01 -6.40 -28.66
N ALA A 442 -2.76 -5.14 -28.35
CA ALA A 442 -1.64 -4.37 -28.86
C ALA A 442 -0.33 -4.67 -28.11
N PRO A 443 0.85 -4.35 -28.68
CA PRO A 443 2.14 -4.60 -28.03
C PRO A 443 2.35 -3.89 -26.70
N ASP A 444 1.63 -2.79 -26.46
CA ASP A 444 1.65 -2.02 -25.21
C ASP A 444 0.71 -2.58 -24.13
N GLY A 445 -0.01 -3.67 -24.43
CA GLY A 445 -0.98 -4.29 -23.51
C GLY A 445 -2.39 -3.71 -23.63
N THR A 446 -2.64 -2.78 -24.55
CA THR A 446 -4.00 -2.28 -24.80
C THR A 446 -4.84 -3.38 -25.46
N VAL A 447 -5.97 -3.71 -24.85
CA VAL A 447 -7.00 -4.58 -25.40
C VAL A 447 -8.05 -3.71 -26.10
N THR A 448 -8.43 -4.07 -27.32
CA THR A 448 -9.53 -3.44 -28.05
C THR A 448 -10.63 -4.48 -28.29
N VAL A 449 -11.85 -4.17 -27.86
CA VAL A 449 -13.02 -5.03 -27.99
C VAL A 449 -14.02 -4.39 -28.95
N THR A 450 -14.22 -5.03 -30.09
CA THR A 450 -15.17 -4.65 -31.16
C THR A 450 -16.33 -5.65 -31.30
N ALA A 451 -16.34 -6.72 -30.50
CA ALA A 451 -17.48 -7.61 -30.37
C ALA A 451 -18.77 -6.81 -30.05
N GLN A 452 -19.92 -7.37 -30.40
CA GLN A 452 -21.25 -6.75 -30.19
C GLN A 452 -22.12 -7.56 -29.24
N GLN A 453 -21.52 -8.52 -28.54
CA GLN A 453 -22.14 -9.45 -27.62
C GLN A 453 -21.11 -9.86 -26.58
N ASP A 454 -21.58 -10.41 -25.47
CA ASP A 454 -20.73 -10.91 -24.39
C ASP A 454 -19.57 -11.76 -24.95
N VAL A 455 -18.36 -11.43 -24.53
CA VAL A 455 -17.13 -12.09 -24.99
C VAL A 455 -16.19 -12.35 -23.83
N THR A 456 -15.67 -13.57 -23.76
CA THR A 456 -14.65 -13.98 -22.79
C THR A 456 -13.38 -14.39 -23.54
N PHE A 457 -12.23 -13.94 -23.06
CA PHE A 457 -10.92 -14.20 -23.67
C PHE A 457 -9.81 -14.22 -22.62
N THR A 458 -8.73 -14.94 -22.89
CA THR A 458 -7.56 -15.02 -22.02
C THR A 458 -6.42 -14.19 -22.60
N VAL A 459 -5.91 -13.23 -21.84
CA VAL A 459 -4.68 -12.49 -22.16
C VAL A 459 -3.49 -13.20 -21.53
N VAL A 460 -2.39 -13.29 -22.27
CA VAL A 460 -1.08 -13.75 -21.80
C VAL A 460 -0.11 -12.59 -21.81
N ALA A 461 0.44 -12.25 -20.65
CA ALA A 461 1.58 -11.34 -20.52
C ALA A 461 2.84 -12.16 -20.23
N SER A 462 3.95 -11.86 -20.91
CA SER A 462 5.19 -12.64 -20.80
C SER A 462 6.42 -11.75 -20.76
N VAL A 463 7.44 -12.19 -20.03
CA VAL A 463 8.75 -11.53 -19.94
C VAL A 463 9.83 -12.60 -19.74
N SER A 464 10.85 -12.58 -20.61
CA SER A 464 11.88 -13.63 -20.62
C SER A 464 11.28 -15.05 -20.63
N SER A 465 11.49 -15.85 -19.57
CA SER A 465 10.93 -17.20 -19.42
C SER A 465 9.63 -17.25 -18.59
N ALA A 466 9.15 -16.12 -18.06
CA ALA A 466 7.96 -16.04 -17.23
C ALA A 466 6.73 -15.61 -18.04
N ALA A 467 5.57 -16.12 -17.65
CA ALA A 467 4.29 -15.76 -18.23
C ALA A 467 3.18 -15.78 -17.19
N ALA A 468 2.22 -14.88 -17.33
CA ALA A 468 0.98 -14.80 -16.58
C ALA A 468 -0.22 -14.80 -17.53
N GLU A 469 -1.31 -15.42 -17.09
CA GLU A 469 -2.56 -15.49 -17.84
C GLU A 469 -3.71 -14.97 -16.98
N ALA A 470 -4.65 -14.26 -17.60
CA ALA A 470 -5.88 -13.82 -16.96
C ALA A 470 -7.04 -13.85 -17.95
N ASP A 471 -8.20 -14.31 -17.47
CA ASP A 471 -9.45 -14.30 -18.22
C ASP A 471 -10.16 -12.96 -18.02
N PHE A 472 -10.60 -12.35 -19.12
CA PHE A 472 -11.42 -11.15 -19.14
C PHE A 472 -12.75 -11.46 -19.79
N THR A 473 -13.83 -10.89 -19.23
CA THR A 473 -15.18 -10.94 -19.80
C THR A 473 -15.69 -9.53 -20.00
N VAL A 474 -16.09 -9.20 -21.23
CA VAL A 474 -16.77 -7.93 -21.53
C VAL A 474 -18.25 -8.24 -21.80
N SER A 475 -19.12 -7.69 -20.96
CA SER A 475 -20.58 -7.83 -21.05
C SER A 475 -21.21 -6.65 -21.79
N PHE A 476 -22.21 -6.93 -22.63
CA PHE A 476 -22.91 -5.96 -23.44
C PHE A 476 -24.34 -5.77 -22.96
N PRO A 477 -24.93 -4.55 -23.10
CA PRO A 477 -26.35 -4.35 -22.83
C PRO A 477 -27.18 -5.32 -23.66
N LYS A 478 -28.02 -6.12 -23.00
CA LYS A 478 -28.95 -7.03 -23.67
C LYS A 478 -30.13 -6.24 -24.24
N GLU A 479 -30.60 -6.63 -25.42
CA GLU A 479 -31.84 -6.11 -26.00
C GLU A 479 -33.01 -6.41 -25.06
N VAL A 480 -33.92 -5.45 -24.89
CA VAL A 480 -35.11 -5.60 -24.05
C VAL A 480 -36.22 -6.27 -24.86
N ILE A 481 -36.70 -7.40 -24.38
CA ILE A 481 -37.75 -8.21 -24.99
C ILE A 481 -39.09 -7.83 -24.35
N SER A 482 -39.99 -7.23 -25.13
CA SER A 482 -41.33 -6.86 -24.68
C SER A 482 -42.29 -8.07 -24.64
N ILE A 483 -42.99 -8.23 -23.51
CA ILE A 483 -43.94 -9.31 -23.24
C ILE A 483 -45.35 -8.71 -23.13
N SER A 484 -46.28 -9.19 -23.95
CA SER A 484 -47.68 -8.77 -23.92
C SER A 484 -48.68 -9.93 -23.95
N THR A 485 -48.19 -11.18 -23.92
CA THR A 485 -49.04 -12.38 -23.97
C THR A 485 -48.55 -13.47 -22.99
N PRO A 486 -49.45 -14.37 -22.54
CA PRO A 486 -49.07 -15.52 -21.72
C PRO A 486 -47.95 -16.37 -22.30
N GLN A 487 -47.97 -16.62 -23.62
CA GLN A 487 -46.95 -17.43 -24.27
C GLN A 487 -45.56 -16.78 -24.18
N GLN A 488 -45.45 -15.48 -24.44
CA GLN A 488 -44.17 -14.76 -24.32
C GLN A 488 -43.61 -14.77 -22.89
N LEU A 489 -44.49 -14.78 -21.87
CA LEU A 489 -44.05 -14.94 -20.48
C LEU A 489 -43.50 -16.35 -20.22
N LEU A 490 -44.13 -17.39 -20.79
CA LEU A 490 -43.64 -18.77 -20.71
C LEU A 490 -42.31 -18.96 -21.44
N ASP A 491 -42.11 -18.27 -22.57
CA ASP A 491 -40.91 -18.35 -23.41
C ASP A 491 -39.64 -17.82 -22.71
N ILE A 492 -39.76 -17.11 -21.57
CA ILE A 492 -38.60 -16.73 -20.74
C ILE A 492 -37.80 -17.96 -20.28
N ALA A 493 -38.46 -19.13 -20.15
CA ALA A 493 -37.79 -20.36 -19.81
C ALA A 493 -36.71 -20.78 -20.83
N ASP A 494 -36.77 -20.27 -22.06
CA ASP A 494 -35.78 -20.56 -23.11
C ASP A 494 -34.52 -19.66 -23.01
N ASP A 495 -34.61 -18.49 -22.37
CA ASP A 495 -33.47 -17.60 -22.09
C ASP A 495 -33.61 -16.88 -20.73
N LEU A 496 -33.17 -17.54 -19.66
CA LEU A 496 -33.15 -16.97 -18.32
C LEU A 496 -32.12 -15.84 -18.11
N SER A 497 -31.38 -15.46 -19.15
CA SER A 497 -30.38 -14.41 -19.09
C SER A 497 -30.84 -13.10 -19.74
N GLY A 498 -31.95 -13.12 -20.48
CA GLY A 498 -32.47 -11.98 -21.24
C GLY A 498 -32.92 -10.78 -20.40
N SER A 499 -33.15 -9.65 -21.07
CA SER A 499 -33.81 -8.48 -20.48
C SER A 499 -35.25 -8.44 -20.95
N TYR A 500 -36.20 -8.37 -20.03
CA TYR A 500 -37.62 -8.53 -20.29
C TYR A 500 -38.42 -7.38 -19.67
N GLU A 501 -39.45 -6.95 -20.39
CA GLU A 501 -40.43 -6.00 -19.84
C GLU A 501 -41.87 -6.40 -20.18
N LEU A 502 -42.78 -6.24 -19.23
CA LEU A 502 -44.20 -6.33 -19.56
C LEU A 502 -44.66 -5.05 -20.26
N THR A 503 -45.49 -5.21 -21.28
CA THR A 503 -46.14 -4.12 -22.03
C THR A 503 -47.67 -4.25 -22.02
N ALA A 504 -48.20 -5.28 -21.36
CA ALA A 504 -49.62 -5.48 -21.10
C ALA A 504 -49.83 -6.34 -19.84
N ASP A 505 -51.04 -6.29 -19.27
CA ASP A 505 -51.45 -7.26 -18.24
C ASP A 505 -51.48 -8.67 -18.84
N ILE A 506 -51.04 -9.66 -18.07
CA ILE A 506 -50.94 -11.06 -18.50
C ILE A 506 -51.94 -11.89 -17.70
N ASP A 507 -52.89 -12.52 -18.38
CA ASP A 507 -53.86 -13.44 -17.76
C ASP A 507 -53.45 -14.90 -18.04
N LEU A 508 -53.04 -15.60 -16.97
CA LEU A 508 -52.66 -17.01 -16.97
C LEU A 508 -53.81 -17.93 -16.55
N THR A 509 -55.05 -17.44 -16.45
CA THR A 509 -56.22 -18.28 -16.12
C THR A 509 -56.34 -19.46 -17.07
N GLY A 510 -56.38 -20.67 -16.52
CA GLY A 510 -56.44 -21.92 -17.31
C GLY A 510 -55.13 -22.35 -17.97
N ILE A 511 -54.00 -21.67 -17.71
CA ILE A 511 -52.65 -22.08 -18.13
C ILE A 511 -52.04 -22.99 -17.05
N ASP A 512 -51.40 -24.10 -17.47
CA ASP A 512 -50.61 -24.95 -16.58
C ASP A 512 -49.23 -24.30 -16.33
N TRP A 513 -49.13 -23.45 -15.29
CA TRP A 513 -47.87 -22.74 -14.97
C TRP A 513 -46.79 -23.71 -14.50
N LYS A 514 -45.63 -23.64 -15.15
CA LYS A 514 -44.41 -24.35 -14.75
C LYS A 514 -43.34 -23.33 -14.45
N VAL A 515 -42.74 -23.45 -13.27
CA VAL A 515 -41.61 -22.61 -12.88
C VAL A 515 -40.48 -22.81 -13.90
N PRO A 516 -39.95 -21.73 -14.51
CA PRO A 516 -38.78 -21.83 -15.37
C PRO A 516 -37.62 -22.51 -14.64
N ALA A 517 -37.12 -23.60 -15.21
CA ALA A 517 -36.04 -24.39 -14.60
C ALA A 517 -34.69 -23.71 -14.83
N GLY A 518 -34.00 -23.34 -13.75
CA GLY A 518 -32.68 -22.72 -13.81
C GLY A 518 -32.56 -21.41 -13.04
N ASN A 519 -31.44 -20.71 -13.25
CA ASN A 519 -31.13 -19.46 -12.57
C ASN A 519 -31.45 -18.28 -13.49
N PHE A 520 -32.35 -17.41 -13.05
CA PHE A 520 -32.57 -16.13 -13.71
C PHE A 520 -31.37 -15.21 -13.44
N THR A 521 -30.67 -14.83 -14.51
CA THR A 521 -29.47 -13.97 -14.48
C THR A 521 -29.71 -12.63 -15.18
N GLY A 522 -30.90 -12.46 -15.77
CA GLY A 522 -31.28 -11.28 -16.54
C GLY A 522 -31.99 -10.20 -15.73
N THR A 523 -32.78 -9.39 -16.43
CA THR A 523 -33.62 -8.34 -15.85
C THR A 523 -35.08 -8.55 -16.24
N PHE A 524 -36.01 -8.50 -15.28
CA PHE A 524 -37.44 -8.61 -15.53
C PHE A 524 -38.16 -7.41 -14.93
N ASN A 525 -38.70 -6.54 -15.78
CA ASN A 525 -39.44 -5.36 -15.36
C ASN A 525 -40.94 -5.54 -15.66
N GLY A 526 -41.76 -5.65 -14.61
CA GLY A 526 -43.22 -5.75 -14.74
C GLY A 526 -43.90 -4.47 -15.22
N ASN A 527 -43.21 -3.33 -15.26
CA ASN A 527 -43.75 -2.03 -15.69
C ASN A 527 -45.12 -1.68 -15.06
N GLY A 528 -45.40 -2.18 -13.85
CA GLY A 528 -46.68 -2.01 -13.16
C GLY A 528 -47.86 -2.81 -13.74
N TYR A 529 -47.67 -3.55 -14.83
CA TYR A 529 -48.67 -4.50 -15.35
C TYR A 529 -48.85 -5.69 -14.40
N THR A 530 -50.06 -6.25 -14.40
CA THR A 530 -50.44 -7.34 -13.51
C THR A 530 -50.41 -8.68 -14.24
N ILE A 531 -49.74 -9.65 -13.62
CA ILE A 531 -49.88 -11.07 -13.97
C ILE A 531 -50.98 -11.66 -13.08
N THR A 532 -52.07 -12.11 -13.70
CA THR A 532 -53.24 -12.67 -13.01
C THR A 532 -53.36 -14.16 -13.27
N PHE A 533 -53.80 -14.93 -12.28
CA PHE A 533 -54.15 -16.35 -12.42
C PHE A 533 -55.29 -16.72 -11.47
N ASP A 534 -55.99 -17.82 -11.74
CA ASP A 534 -57.13 -18.30 -10.96
C ASP A 534 -56.70 -19.19 -9.77
N THR A 535 -56.30 -20.43 -10.03
CA THR A 535 -55.86 -21.37 -8.99
C THR A 535 -54.82 -22.32 -9.52
N PHE A 536 -53.59 -22.18 -9.02
CA PHE A 536 -52.52 -23.16 -9.27
C PHE A 536 -52.41 -24.18 -8.14
N THR A 537 -51.91 -25.37 -8.49
CA THR A 537 -51.61 -26.44 -7.55
C THR A 537 -50.32 -27.14 -7.95
N PHE A 538 -49.43 -27.36 -6.99
CA PHE A 538 -48.14 -28.01 -7.17
C PHE A 538 -48.09 -29.29 -6.34
N GLU A 539 -47.32 -30.27 -6.81
CA GLU A 539 -47.05 -31.49 -6.05
C GLU A 539 -46.01 -31.23 -4.94
N ALA A 540 -45.95 -32.13 -3.95
CA ALA A 540 -44.93 -32.10 -2.90
C ALA A 540 -43.55 -32.43 -3.49
N GLN A 541 -42.85 -31.41 -3.96
CA GLN A 541 -41.48 -31.48 -4.48
C GLN A 541 -40.67 -30.26 -4.01
N TYR A 542 -39.35 -30.34 -4.17
CA TYR A 542 -38.37 -29.37 -3.66
C TYR A 542 -38.58 -27.93 -4.16
N ILE A 543 -39.17 -27.74 -5.35
CA ILE A 543 -39.47 -26.43 -5.92
C ILE A 543 -40.98 -26.32 -6.08
N GLY A 544 -41.55 -25.41 -5.33
CA GLY A 544 -42.95 -25.02 -5.35
C GLY A 544 -43.23 -23.80 -6.24
N PHE A 545 -44.36 -23.14 -6.04
CA PHE A 545 -44.76 -21.97 -6.82
C PHE A 545 -43.74 -20.83 -6.73
N SER A 546 -43.37 -20.28 -7.89
CA SER A 546 -42.65 -19.02 -8.06
C SER A 546 -42.70 -18.54 -9.52
N LEU A 547 -42.49 -17.23 -9.75
CA LEU A 547 -42.26 -16.69 -11.09
C LEU A 547 -40.89 -17.14 -11.63
N PHE A 548 -39.87 -17.14 -10.78
CA PHE A 548 -38.52 -17.64 -11.07
C PHE A 548 -38.07 -18.60 -9.98
N GLN A 549 -37.47 -19.74 -10.34
CA GLN A 549 -36.90 -20.61 -9.31
C GLN A 549 -35.84 -19.87 -8.47
N LYS A 550 -34.91 -19.18 -9.14
CA LYS A 550 -33.80 -18.47 -8.50
C LYS A 550 -33.52 -17.16 -9.21
N VAL A 551 -33.38 -16.08 -8.44
CA VAL A 551 -32.84 -14.80 -8.92
C VAL A 551 -31.36 -14.76 -8.54
N ALA A 552 -30.46 -14.85 -9.52
CA ALA A 552 -29.02 -14.93 -9.31
C ALA A 552 -28.41 -13.58 -8.90
N ALA A 553 -27.16 -13.61 -8.40
CA ALA A 553 -26.41 -12.40 -8.12
C ALA A 553 -26.30 -11.52 -9.38
N GLY A 554 -26.57 -10.22 -9.26
CA GLY A 554 -26.61 -9.28 -10.38
C GLY A 554 -27.92 -9.23 -11.17
N ALA A 555 -28.81 -10.23 -11.01
CA ALA A 555 -30.13 -10.22 -11.65
C ALA A 555 -31.10 -9.26 -10.95
N VAL A 556 -32.06 -8.71 -11.70
CA VAL A 556 -33.05 -7.75 -11.19
C VAL A 556 -34.46 -8.17 -11.58
N VAL A 557 -35.36 -8.22 -10.60
CA VAL A 557 -36.81 -8.36 -10.82
C VAL A 557 -37.49 -7.14 -10.20
N GLU A 558 -38.21 -6.37 -11.01
CA GLU A 558 -38.76 -5.10 -10.54
C GLU A 558 -40.15 -4.76 -11.09
N ASN A 559 -40.88 -3.93 -10.35
CA ASN A 559 -42.16 -3.35 -10.76
C ASN A 559 -43.21 -4.42 -11.15
N VAL A 560 -43.17 -5.59 -10.50
CA VAL A 560 -44.06 -6.72 -10.79
C VAL A 560 -45.31 -6.65 -9.91
N CYS A 561 -46.49 -6.73 -10.54
CA CYS A 561 -47.75 -6.97 -9.84
C CYS A 561 -48.21 -8.42 -10.06
N LEU A 562 -48.40 -9.19 -9.00
CA LEU A 562 -48.99 -10.54 -9.06
C LEU A 562 -50.36 -10.56 -8.38
N LYS A 563 -51.34 -11.24 -8.99
CA LYS A 563 -52.66 -11.46 -8.40
C LYS A 563 -53.19 -12.86 -8.66
N GLY A 564 -53.64 -13.56 -7.62
CA GLY A 564 -54.28 -14.87 -7.79
C GLY A 564 -54.27 -15.75 -6.55
N THR A 565 -54.57 -17.03 -6.73
CA THR A 565 -54.56 -18.02 -5.65
C THR A 565 -53.69 -19.23 -6.02
N VAL A 566 -52.94 -19.75 -5.05
CA VAL A 566 -52.16 -20.98 -5.15
C VAL A 566 -52.62 -21.92 -4.04
N ALA A 567 -53.51 -22.86 -4.39
CA ALA A 567 -54.16 -23.76 -3.44
C ALA A 567 -53.17 -24.74 -2.77
N ASN A 568 -52.11 -25.12 -3.49
CA ASN A 568 -50.98 -25.85 -2.92
C ASN A 568 -49.69 -25.38 -3.57
N ALA A 569 -48.86 -24.68 -2.81
CA ALA A 569 -47.64 -24.08 -3.32
C ALA A 569 -46.45 -25.05 -3.40
N GLY A 570 -46.57 -26.31 -3.00
CA GLY A 570 -45.44 -27.26 -2.98
C GLY A 570 -44.61 -27.15 -1.69
N SER A 571 -43.37 -27.66 -1.68
CA SER A 571 -42.53 -27.62 -0.46
C SER A 571 -41.85 -26.28 -0.27
N TRP A 572 -41.19 -25.70 -1.28
CA TRP A 572 -40.51 -24.40 -1.15
C TRP A 572 -41.04 -23.38 -2.14
N PHE A 573 -41.56 -22.26 -1.64
CA PHE A 573 -42.26 -21.32 -2.50
C PHE A 573 -42.00 -19.86 -2.15
N GLY A 574 -42.22 -19.02 -3.14
CA GLY A 574 -42.27 -17.58 -2.99
C GLY A 574 -42.82 -16.98 -4.27
N THR A 575 -43.70 -15.99 -4.18
CA THR A 575 -44.48 -15.57 -5.36
C THR A 575 -43.60 -15.06 -6.49
N ILE A 576 -42.48 -14.40 -6.17
CA ILE A 576 -41.48 -13.93 -7.14
C ILE A 576 -40.40 -15.00 -7.34
N CYS A 577 -39.77 -15.51 -6.27
CA CYS A 577 -38.78 -16.56 -6.42
C CYS A 577 -38.65 -17.54 -5.24
N VAL A 578 -37.94 -18.65 -5.41
CA VAL A 578 -37.58 -19.50 -4.25
C VAL A 578 -36.34 -18.94 -3.56
N ASP A 579 -35.21 -18.85 -4.26
CA ASP A 579 -33.95 -18.30 -3.73
C ASP A 579 -33.61 -16.95 -4.38
N ASN A 580 -33.36 -15.93 -3.55
CA ASN A 580 -32.90 -14.62 -4.00
C ASN A 580 -31.44 -14.35 -3.64
N TYR A 581 -30.58 -14.17 -4.64
CA TYR A 581 -29.22 -13.64 -4.53
C TYR A 581 -29.06 -12.28 -5.24
N GLY A 582 -30.10 -11.84 -5.98
CA GLY A 582 -30.12 -10.59 -6.73
C GLY A 582 -31.00 -9.54 -6.08
N THR A 583 -31.58 -8.65 -6.90
CA THR A 583 -32.41 -7.53 -6.43
C THR A 583 -33.87 -7.75 -6.83
N ILE A 584 -34.77 -7.77 -5.84
CA ILE A 584 -36.22 -7.73 -6.03
C ILE A 584 -36.73 -6.40 -5.49
N ARG A 585 -37.35 -5.58 -6.33
CA ARG A 585 -37.79 -4.24 -5.89
C ARG A 585 -39.10 -3.77 -6.49
N ASN A 586 -39.81 -2.94 -5.73
CA ASN A 586 -41.06 -2.33 -6.17
C ASN A 586 -42.11 -3.37 -6.62
N CYS A 587 -42.18 -4.54 -6.00
CA CYS A 587 -43.13 -5.57 -6.38
C CYS A 587 -44.36 -5.55 -5.46
N LEU A 588 -45.55 -5.76 -6.02
CA LEU A 588 -46.80 -5.94 -5.30
C LEU A 588 -47.33 -7.36 -5.51
N THR A 589 -47.63 -8.05 -4.42
CA THR A 589 -48.11 -9.43 -4.43
C THR A 589 -49.44 -9.53 -3.70
N ASP A 590 -50.52 -9.65 -4.46
CA ASP A 590 -51.88 -9.92 -3.99
C ASP A 590 -52.23 -11.38 -4.31
N VAL A 591 -51.42 -12.28 -3.73
CA VAL A 591 -51.48 -13.72 -4.00
C VAL A 591 -51.75 -14.49 -2.72
N ASP A 592 -52.88 -15.19 -2.68
CA ASP A 592 -53.15 -16.16 -1.62
C ASP A 592 -52.32 -17.42 -1.89
N VAL A 593 -51.22 -17.60 -1.16
CA VAL A 593 -50.26 -18.67 -1.36
C VAL A 593 -50.13 -19.53 -0.11
N GLY A 594 -50.18 -20.85 -0.27
CA GLY A 594 -49.90 -21.73 0.84
C GLY A 594 -49.55 -23.16 0.48
N GLY A 595 -48.62 -23.74 1.23
CA GLY A 595 -48.24 -25.14 1.09
C GLY A 595 -49.06 -26.03 2.04
N THR A 596 -49.61 -27.12 1.49
CA THR A 596 -50.41 -28.10 2.26
C THR A 596 -49.57 -29.30 2.76
N ASN A 597 -48.26 -29.29 2.47
CA ASN A 597 -47.35 -30.37 2.80
C ASN A 597 -46.78 -30.22 4.22
N VAL A 598 -46.42 -31.33 4.86
CA VAL A 598 -45.86 -31.39 6.22
C VAL A 598 -44.52 -30.65 6.40
N ASP A 599 -43.89 -30.21 5.30
CA ASP A 599 -42.64 -29.43 5.27
C ASP A 599 -42.72 -28.34 4.19
N SER A 600 -43.69 -27.43 4.35
CA SER A 600 -43.89 -26.30 3.44
C SER A 600 -43.23 -25.03 3.99
N TYR A 601 -42.25 -24.49 3.26
CA TYR A 601 -41.48 -23.31 3.62
C TYR A 601 -41.64 -22.24 2.54
N GLY A 602 -41.94 -21.01 2.94
CA GLY A 602 -42.09 -19.95 1.94
C GLY A 602 -42.40 -18.57 2.51
N GLY A 603 -42.49 -17.61 1.59
CA GLY A 603 -42.78 -16.22 1.86
C GLY A 603 -43.65 -15.58 0.79
N GLY A 604 -44.23 -14.42 1.09
CA GLY A 604 -45.01 -13.65 0.13
C GLY A 604 -44.18 -13.11 -1.05
N ILE A 605 -42.85 -13.03 -0.93
CA ILE A 605 -41.94 -12.63 -2.03
C ILE A 605 -41.02 -13.78 -2.42
N CYS A 606 -40.24 -14.32 -1.47
CA CYS A 606 -39.33 -15.43 -1.71
C CYS A 606 -39.33 -16.48 -0.59
N CYS A 607 -38.72 -17.65 -0.80
CA CYS A 607 -38.47 -18.58 0.30
C CYS A 607 -37.25 -18.13 1.12
N ASN A 608 -36.08 -18.00 0.45
CA ASN A 608 -34.82 -17.61 1.08
C ASN A 608 -34.24 -16.36 0.41
N ASN A 609 -34.06 -15.29 1.19
CA ASN A 609 -33.24 -14.16 0.79
C ASN A 609 -31.79 -14.43 1.24
N GLN A 610 -30.92 -14.74 0.29
CA GLN A 610 -29.57 -15.23 0.55
C GLN A 610 -28.56 -14.07 0.70
N SER A 611 -27.34 -14.37 1.13
CA SER A 611 -26.27 -13.36 1.25
C SER A 611 -26.04 -12.65 -0.10
N GLY A 612 -26.05 -11.32 -0.07
CA GLY A 612 -26.01 -10.47 -1.28
C GLY A 612 -27.38 -10.15 -1.89
N GLY A 613 -28.44 -10.90 -1.53
CA GLY A 613 -29.81 -10.66 -1.99
C GLY A 613 -30.44 -9.42 -1.35
N VAL A 614 -31.18 -8.66 -2.14
CA VAL A 614 -31.90 -7.44 -1.74
C VAL A 614 -33.38 -7.57 -2.07
N ILE A 615 -34.24 -7.29 -1.08
CA ILE A 615 -35.68 -7.10 -1.26
C ILE A 615 -36.03 -5.71 -0.76
N GLU A 616 -36.58 -4.85 -1.62
CA GLU A 616 -36.89 -3.48 -1.25
C GLU A 616 -38.17 -2.92 -1.84
N ASN A 617 -38.82 -2.02 -1.08
CA ASN A 617 -40.03 -1.32 -1.54
C ASN A 617 -41.13 -2.27 -2.03
N CYS A 618 -41.25 -3.47 -1.44
CA CYS A 618 -42.21 -4.49 -1.86
C CYS A 618 -43.44 -4.52 -0.94
N VAL A 619 -44.59 -4.88 -1.52
CA VAL A 619 -45.89 -4.93 -0.83
C VAL A 619 -46.48 -6.33 -0.92
N VAL A 620 -46.89 -6.91 0.20
CA VAL A 620 -47.57 -8.21 0.28
C VAL A 620 -48.97 -8.04 0.87
N LEU A 621 -49.99 -8.40 0.09
CA LEU A 621 -51.41 -8.26 0.45
C LEU A 621 -52.15 -9.60 0.57
N GLY A 622 -51.67 -10.64 -0.10
CA GLY A 622 -52.29 -11.96 -0.07
C GLY A 622 -51.89 -12.82 1.13
N THR A 623 -52.70 -13.82 1.46
CA THR A 623 -52.41 -14.76 2.55
C THR A 623 -51.14 -15.57 2.29
N ASN A 624 -50.31 -15.78 3.32
CA ASN A 624 -49.21 -16.74 3.29
C ASN A 624 -49.44 -17.82 4.35
N SER A 625 -50.13 -18.89 3.96
CA SER A 625 -50.50 -19.98 4.87
C SER A 625 -49.61 -21.20 4.68
N ALA A 626 -48.96 -21.70 5.72
CA ALA A 626 -48.28 -22.98 5.67
C ALA A 626 -48.58 -23.83 6.89
N THR A 627 -48.63 -25.14 6.70
CA THR A 627 -48.64 -26.10 7.80
C THR A 627 -47.26 -26.15 8.45
N PRO A 628 -47.13 -25.82 9.76
CA PRO A 628 -45.85 -25.86 10.46
C PRO A 628 -45.20 -27.25 10.37
N SER A 629 -43.89 -27.30 10.11
CA SER A 629 -43.14 -28.54 10.10
C SER A 629 -43.15 -29.22 11.47
N THR A 630 -43.17 -30.56 11.47
CA THR A 630 -42.98 -31.35 12.69
C THR A 630 -41.51 -31.38 13.17
N LEU A 631 -40.59 -30.89 12.34
CA LEU A 631 -39.15 -30.83 12.56
C LEU A 631 -38.69 -29.40 12.88
N GLY A 632 -39.17 -28.85 14.00
CA GLY A 632 -38.70 -27.57 14.54
C GLY A 632 -39.64 -26.39 14.30
N ASN A 633 -39.53 -25.38 15.17
CA ASN A 633 -40.41 -24.20 15.24
C ASN A 633 -40.16 -23.18 14.11
N THR A 634 -40.15 -23.63 12.85
CA THR A 634 -39.99 -22.78 11.67
C THR A 634 -41.36 -22.34 11.16
N VAL A 635 -41.64 -21.06 11.25
CA VAL A 635 -42.87 -20.40 10.78
C VAL A 635 -42.54 -19.58 9.53
N ASN A 636 -43.45 -19.49 8.57
CA ASN A 636 -43.28 -18.61 7.40
C ASN A 636 -43.41 -17.13 7.77
N GLY A 637 -42.59 -16.29 7.14
CA GLY A 637 -42.71 -14.84 7.24
C GLY A 637 -43.56 -14.23 6.11
N ALA A 638 -44.00 -13.00 6.29
CA ALA A 638 -44.77 -12.26 5.29
C ALA A 638 -43.97 -12.08 3.98
N PHE A 639 -42.65 -11.86 4.04
CA PHE A 639 -41.81 -11.69 2.85
C PHE A 639 -41.00 -12.93 2.49
N CYS A 640 -40.38 -13.57 3.49
CA CYS A 640 -39.55 -14.77 3.31
C CYS A 640 -39.55 -15.69 4.53
N GLN A 641 -39.13 -16.94 4.34
CA GLN A 641 -38.90 -17.89 5.42
C GLN A 641 -37.53 -17.68 6.05
N GLY A 642 -36.49 -17.41 5.26
CA GLY A 642 -35.12 -17.23 5.75
C GLY A 642 -34.46 -16.01 5.14
N ASN A 643 -33.72 -15.25 5.94
CA ASN A 643 -33.00 -14.06 5.49
C ASN A 643 -31.54 -14.05 5.97
N SER A 644 -30.61 -14.02 5.01
CA SER A 644 -29.20 -13.68 5.19
C SER A 644 -28.77 -12.51 4.29
N GLY A 645 -29.72 -11.92 3.55
CA GLY A 645 -29.56 -10.71 2.75
C GLY A 645 -30.19 -9.48 3.41
N THR A 646 -30.53 -8.49 2.59
CA THR A 646 -31.15 -7.22 3.02
C THR A 646 -32.63 -7.18 2.66
N ILE A 647 -33.48 -6.79 3.61
CA ILE A 647 -34.90 -6.47 3.40
C ILE A 647 -35.14 -5.07 3.95
N ARG A 648 -35.70 -4.15 3.16
CA ARG A 648 -35.91 -2.75 3.57
C ARG A 648 -37.12 -2.12 2.90
N ASN A 649 -37.80 -1.21 3.60
CA ASN A 649 -38.97 -0.50 3.07
C ASN A 649 -40.06 -1.43 2.51
N CYS A 650 -40.16 -2.66 3.03
CA CYS A 650 -41.17 -3.61 2.62
C CYS A 650 -42.35 -3.53 3.59
N LEU A 651 -43.57 -3.71 3.08
CA LEU A 651 -44.80 -3.60 3.87
C LEU A 651 -45.74 -4.76 3.56
N ALA A 652 -46.35 -5.32 4.61
CA ALA A 652 -47.33 -6.39 4.46
C ALA A 652 -48.55 -6.13 5.32
N ASP A 653 -49.73 -6.49 4.79
CA ASP A 653 -50.97 -6.40 5.53
C ASP A 653 -51.08 -7.58 6.50
N LYS A 654 -50.83 -7.30 7.79
CA LYS A 654 -50.80 -8.32 8.85
C LYS A 654 -52.16 -9.00 9.08
N GLU A 655 -53.25 -8.33 8.71
CA GLU A 655 -54.60 -8.89 8.83
C GLU A 655 -54.90 -9.86 7.68
N ALA A 656 -54.14 -9.79 6.58
CA ALA A 656 -54.26 -10.66 5.42
C ALA A 656 -53.22 -11.79 5.39
N VAL A 657 -51.93 -11.50 5.63
CA VAL A 657 -50.85 -12.49 5.43
C VAL A 657 -50.91 -13.70 6.36
N GLY A 658 -51.62 -13.62 7.49
CA GLY A 658 -51.83 -14.77 8.40
C GLY A 658 -50.62 -15.16 9.25
N THR A 659 -49.61 -14.29 9.35
CA THR A 659 -48.41 -14.47 10.17
C THR A 659 -48.04 -13.15 10.87
N ASP A 660 -47.54 -13.24 12.10
CA ASP A 660 -47.04 -12.10 12.88
C ASP A 660 -45.53 -11.84 12.64
N LEU A 661 -44.93 -12.55 11.68
CA LEU A 661 -43.51 -12.46 11.36
C LEU A 661 -43.32 -11.88 9.97
N ALA A 662 -42.48 -10.85 9.83
CA ALA A 662 -42.04 -10.37 8.52
C ALA A 662 -41.10 -11.38 7.83
N VAL A 663 -40.25 -12.05 8.61
CA VAL A 663 -39.31 -13.11 8.20
C VAL A 663 -39.47 -14.32 9.10
N GLY A 664 -39.50 -15.51 8.51
CA GLY A 664 -39.60 -16.75 9.26
C GLY A 664 -38.39 -17.01 10.18
N GLY A 665 -38.63 -17.62 11.33
CA GLY A 665 -37.57 -18.04 12.26
C GLY A 665 -36.82 -16.92 13.00
N ASP A 666 -37.07 -15.64 12.71
CA ASP A 666 -36.51 -14.48 13.42
C ASP A 666 -37.62 -13.52 13.88
N ALA A 667 -37.93 -13.56 15.18
CA ALA A 667 -38.95 -12.73 15.79
C ALA A 667 -38.45 -11.32 16.21
N SER A 668 -37.18 -11.00 15.97
CA SER A 668 -36.51 -9.88 16.67
C SER A 668 -36.21 -8.64 15.83
N ALA A 669 -36.42 -8.65 14.50
CA ALA A 669 -35.77 -7.66 13.64
C ALA A 669 -36.67 -6.72 12.79
N LEU A 670 -37.96 -7.01 12.55
CA LEU A 670 -38.69 -6.35 11.43
C LEU A 670 -40.20 -6.09 11.66
N THR A 671 -40.62 -5.83 12.91
CA THR A 671 -42.05 -5.64 13.24
C THR A 671 -42.72 -4.46 12.53
N ASP A 672 -41.96 -3.41 12.19
CA ASP A 672 -42.50 -2.22 11.55
C ASP A 672 -42.93 -2.43 10.09
N MET A 673 -42.58 -3.58 9.50
CA MET A 673 -42.98 -3.95 8.14
C MET A 673 -44.40 -4.55 8.09
N LEU A 674 -44.97 -4.93 9.24
CA LEU A 674 -46.32 -5.47 9.34
C LEU A 674 -47.28 -4.37 9.79
N LYS A 675 -48.28 -4.07 8.96
CA LYS A 675 -49.24 -2.98 9.16
C LYS A 675 -50.67 -3.52 9.15
N THR A 676 -51.58 -2.90 9.90
CA THR A 676 -53.01 -3.20 9.80
C THR A 676 -53.52 -2.87 8.40
N THR A 677 -54.68 -3.41 8.01
CA THR A 677 -55.33 -3.02 6.75
C THR A 677 -55.59 -1.50 6.67
N GLU A 678 -55.91 -0.86 7.80
CA GLU A 678 -56.10 0.59 7.87
C GLU A 678 -54.79 1.34 7.61
N GLU A 679 -53.70 0.94 8.25
CA GLU A 679 -52.36 1.51 8.05
C GLU A 679 -51.88 1.29 6.60
N MET A 680 -52.10 0.10 6.03
CA MET A 680 -51.76 -0.22 4.64
C MET A 680 -52.56 0.58 3.61
N LYS A 681 -53.67 1.22 4.01
CA LYS A 681 -54.46 2.13 3.17
C LYS A 681 -54.19 3.61 3.46
N SER A 682 -53.32 3.91 4.42
CA SER A 682 -52.87 5.27 4.72
C SER A 682 -51.71 5.66 3.80
N ALA A 683 -51.80 6.82 3.16
CA ALA A 683 -50.74 7.33 2.31
C ALA A 683 -49.43 7.59 3.08
N GLU A 684 -49.52 7.93 4.37
CA GLU A 684 -48.35 8.23 5.22
C GLU A 684 -47.43 7.01 5.42
N THR A 685 -48.01 5.81 5.39
CA THR A 685 -47.31 4.53 5.53
C THR A 685 -46.27 4.32 4.42
N TYR A 686 -46.50 4.90 3.24
CA TYR A 686 -45.66 4.77 2.06
C TYR A 686 -44.79 6.00 1.79
N SER A 687 -44.53 6.84 2.80
CA SER A 687 -43.74 8.07 2.65
C SER A 687 -42.31 7.86 2.11
N ALA A 688 -41.76 6.65 2.22
CA ALA A 688 -40.46 6.27 1.67
C ALA A 688 -40.52 5.74 0.21
N PHE A 689 -41.72 5.53 -0.35
CA PHE A 689 -41.89 4.97 -1.69
C PHE A 689 -41.83 6.10 -2.74
N ASP A 690 -41.22 5.81 -3.89
CA ASP A 690 -41.17 6.77 -5.01
C ASP A 690 -42.55 6.88 -5.68
N THR A 691 -43.18 8.05 -5.58
CA THR A 691 -44.49 8.34 -6.17
C THR A 691 -44.50 8.38 -7.69
N LYS A 692 -43.33 8.34 -8.35
CA LYS A 692 -43.21 8.11 -9.80
C LYS A 692 -43.38 6.65 -10.19
N ILE A 693 -43.16 5.73 -9.26
CA ILE A 693 -43.31 4.28 -9.46
C ILE A 693 -44.64 3.82 -8.86
N TRP A 694 -45.00 4.35 -7.69
CA TRP A 694 -46.19 3.96 -6.94
C TRP A 694 -47.29 5.03 -7.01
N ASN A 695 -48.50 4.63 -7.36
CA ASN A 695 -49.72 5.37 -7.09
C ASN A 695 -50.17 5.12 -5.64
N ILE A 696 -50.19 6.19 -4.83
CA ILE A 696 -50.49 6.13 -3.40
C ILE A 696 -51.64 7.09 -3.12
N GLU A 697 -52.81 6.53 -2.80
CA GLU A 697 -54.04 7.28 -2.53
C GLU A 697 -54.61 6.89 -1.16
N ASN A 698 -55.02 7.88 -0.38
CA ASN A 698 -55.56 7.62 0.95
C ASN A 698 -56.89 6.85 0.88
N GLY A 699 -56.96 5.73 1.61
CA GLY A 699 -58.11 4.83 1.63
C GLY A 699 -58.01 3.67 0.64
N GLN A 700 -56.93 3.54 -0.12
CA GLN A 700 -56.67 2.44 -1.06
C GLN A 700 -55.30 1.80 -0.77
N TYR A 701 -55.12 0.53 -1.14
CA TYR A 701 -53.78 -0.05 -1.18
C TYR A 701 -52.95 0.63 -2.28
N PRO A 702 -51.61 0.68 -2.15
CA PRO A 702 -50.76 1.23 -3.18
C PRO A 702 -50.85 0.37 -4.46
N ALA A 703 -50.66 1.00 -5.61
CA ALA A 703 -50.56 0.31 -6.89
C ALA A 703 -49.34 0.84 -7.65
N LEU A 704 -48.80 0.06 -8.58
CA LEU A 704 -47.75 0.56 -9.47
C LEU A 704 -48.36 1.39 -10.61
N HIS A 705 -47.67 2.44 -11.04
CA HIS A 705 -48.03 3.16 -12.25
C HIS A 705 -47.82 2.27 -13.47
N LYS A 706 -48.82 2.24 -14.36
CA LYS A 706 -48.69 1.66 -15.69
C LYS A 706 -48.26 2.76 -16.68
N PRO A 707 -47.36 2.48 -17.64
CA PRO A 707 -47.11 3.37 -18.76
C PRO A 707 -48.42 3.73 -19.47
N ALA A 708 -48.56 4.99 -19.87
CA ALA A 708 -49.75 5.53 -20.52
C ALA A 708 -49.92 5.05 -21.97
#